data_AF-A0A969JC24-F1
#
_entry.id   AF-A0A969JC24-F1
#
_cell.length_a   1.000
_cell.length_b   1.000
_cell.length_c   1.000
_cell.angle_alpha   90.00
_cell.angle_beta   90.00
_cell.angle_gamma   90.00
#
_symmetry.space_group_name_H-M   'P 1'
#
loop_
_entity.id
_entity.type
_entity.pdbx_description
1 polymer ?
#
loop_
_entity_poly.entity_id
_entity_poly.type
_entity_poly.pdbx_seq_one_letter_code
_entity_poly.pdbx_strand_id
1 'polypeptide(L)'
;MSQPPSPKPQSPVTPSPQPQTSSWWLRFGLMVLATSGCVVTFALTLPAEPILWAIARNSPSNSIANSPKNNFPTNPGFSPDWQSELDQALATIPTQSQSQEFLGFKSPDQEPSTQQAVWGKLIRRGLPSGSQENLFSDLAASFESSSASTSIQTQPGDHPFSLLNFDPSISADSLTSWQIIPVPGSRIKSQSNFTKTLKVIPAQSTPQSPPSQSPTIPRTPAQPPAQTRSGSPVSESDQPRIDLTLRDTVILALENNRTIQNQYLERIVQRQDLAVAEDIFTPDFTPALLIGWNNLESAGSNAVSNNLEASADLRLRVPTGGTLSFLWRGQGAQQDGRSFVGQNDFVRQRLVLTLTQPLLRNAGAEVNRAPVRIARIDETINLLTLKQTLINEITAAILAYRNLLQAQERLVIARSSLASAEQQVEDTQVLIDAGRRPAIDIITVQRDVATQQVGLLNAEGSVQQSQLNLLEILDLSDDLNVVAIDTPMVESPALDFAVIQQIALNNQPNYLQSQLEINRAELNLLIAENNRRWNIDLSANINHNPSGDIIEQSTDFRAGIVVSKTLGDPNLERDFQRNRVNLLQAENNLREANQRVNIAVEDRIRAVNESFEQVQLAQRVTQLAEQELQNEEEKFRLGVDTSILELVRLRNNLEQTKNDELNAKIEYLNALTNLDREIGATLETWEIIIEPVEGQN
;
A
#
# COMPACT_ATOMS: atom_id res chain seq x y z
N MET A 1 -47.90 3.15 -68.15
CA MET A 1 -47.47 1.84 -68.67
C MET A 1 -46.53 2.09 -69.83
N SER A 2 -45.28 1.57 -69.77
CA SER A 2 -44.35 1.41 -70.92
C SER A 2 -43.77 2.74 -71.46
N GLN A 3 -42.50 2.96 -71.84
CA GLN A 3 -41.27 2.19 -72.04
C GLN A 3 -40.12 3.25 -72.28
N PRO A 4 -38.90 2.99 -72.83
CA PRO A 4 -37.55 2.95 -72.19
C PRO A 4 -36.53 3.95 -72.85
N PRO A 5 -35.19 3.72 -73.06
CA PRO A 5 -34.02 3.22 -72.27
C PRO A 5 -32.77 4.20 -72.22
N SER A 6 -31.65 3.77 -71.60
CA SER A 6 -30.28 4.40 -71.42
C SER A 6 -29.46 4.70 -72.71
N PRO A 7 -28.11 5.06 -72.77
CA PRO A 7 -27.05 5.57 -71.83
C PRO A 7 -25.96 6.60 -72.40
N LYS A 8 -24.93 6.99 -71.57
CA LYS A 8 -23.48 7.39 -71.86
C LYS A 8 -23.08 8.88 -72.28
N PRO A 9 -21.77 9.33 -72.38
CA PRO A 9 -20.79 9.77 -71.33
C PRO A 9 -19.93 11.08 -71.61
N GLN A 10 -19.16 11.58 -70.61
CA GLN A 10 -17.84 12.33 -70.54
C GLN A 10 -17.42 13.64 -71.35
N SER A 11 -16.98 14.68 -70.56
CA SER A 11 -15.84 15.68 -70.69
C SER A 11 -15.85 16.82 -71.77
N PRO A 12 -15.06 17.97 -71.76
CA PRO A 12 -13.96 18.51 -70.89
C PRO A 12 -13.87 20.09 -70.62
N VAL A 13 -13.02 20.53 -69.65
CA VAL A 13 -11.94 21.61 -69.60
C VAL A 13 -12.11 23.11 -70.07
N THR A 14 -12.00 24.08 -69.09
CA THR A 14 -11.41 25.50 -68.98
C THR A 14 -11.75 26.67 -69.96
N PRO A 15 -11.57 28.01 -69.65
CA PRO A 15 -10.56 28.67 -68.77
C PRO A 15 -10.98 29.90 -67.90
N SER A 16 -10.00 30.38 -67.12
CA SER A 16 -9.96 31.53 -66.18
C SER A 16 -10.04 32.92 -66.86
N PRO A 17 -10.25 34.02 -66.09
CA PRO A 17 -9.07 34.85 -65.76
C PRO A 17 -9.00 35.31 -64.28
N GLN A 18 -7.77 35.31 -63.76
CA GLN A 18 -7.27 36.00 -62.55
C GLN A 18 -6.82 37.46 -62.88
N PRO A 19 -6.29 38.30 -61.96
CA PRO A 19 -6.17 38.24 -60.48
C PRO A 19 -6.57 39.58 -59.76
N GLN A 20 -6.60 39.59 -58.42
CA GLN A 20 -5.87 40.60 -57.62
C GLN A 20 -5.66 40.08 -56.18
N THR A 21 -4.42 40.20 -55.74
CA THR A 21 -3.85 39.76 -54.46
C THR A 21 -3.73 40.95 -53.49
N SER A 22 -3.98 40.73 -52.20
CA SER A 22 -3.18 41.35 -51.13
C SER A 22 -3.41 40.65 -49.79
N SER A 23 -2.31 40.23 -49.17
CA SER A 23 -2.23 39.72 -47.80
C SER A 23 -1.64 40.79 -46.86
N TRP A 24 -1.90 40.61 -45.55
CA TRP A 24 -1.26 41.16 -44.33
C TRP A 24 -2.13 42.04 -43.38
N TRP A 25 -2.41 41.45 -42.20
CA TRP A 25 -2.57 41.97 -40.81
C TRP A 25 -3.44 43.21 -40.48
N LEU A 26 -4.41 43.08 -39.55
CA LEU A 26 -4.42 43.69 -38.19
C LEU A 26 -5.76 43.50 -37.41
N ARG A 27 -5.63 43.06 -36.14
CA ARG A 27 -6.29 43.46 -34.87
C ARG A 27 -7.82 43.62 -34.76
N PHE A 28 -8.42 42.78 -33.90
CA PHE A 28 -9.36 43.12 -32.80
C PHE A 28 -9.13 42.02 -31.74
N GLY A 29 -8.79 42.23 -30.47
CA GLY A 29 -9.13 43.29 -29.52
C GLY A 29 -9.63 42.59 -28.25
N LEU A 30 -8.76 41.81 -27.60
CA LEU A 30 -9.05 41.08 -26.35
C LEU A 30 -8.87 42.08 -25.20
N MET A 31 -9.98 42.54 -24.63
CA MET A 31 -9.94 43.45 -23.48
C MET A 31 -9.79 42.62 -22.19
N VAL A 32 -8.55 42.54 -21.74
CA VAL A 32 -8.16 42.24 -20.37
C VAL A 32 -8.66 43.38 -19.48
N LEU A 33 -9.58 43.10 -18.55
CA LEU A 33 -9.75 43.92 -17.34
C LEU A 33 -8.97 43.25 -16.21
N ALA A 34 -7.67 43.53 -16.20
CA ALA A 34 -6.91 43.60 -14.96
C ALA A 34 -7.04 45.04 -14.47
N THR A 35 -8.01 45.29 -13.61
CA THR A 35 -8.05 46.49 -12.77
C THR A 35 -8.08 46.03 -11.33
N SER A 36 -6.93 46.23 -10.68
CA SER A 36 -6.80 46.69 -9.30
C SER A 36 -7.28 45.75 -8.21
N GLY A 37 -6.33 45.31 -7.39
CA GLY A 37 -6.60 44.72 -6.09
C GLY A 37 -7.55 45.60 -5.27
N CYS A 38 -8.72 45.05 -4.99
CA CYS A 38 -9.61 45.48 -3.93
C CYS A 38 -10.21 44.20 -3.35
N VAL A 39 -9.77 43.85 -2.14
CA VAL A 39 -10.49 42.92 -1.28
C VAL A 39 -11.84 43.58 -0.98
N VAL A 40 -12.91 43.12 -1.63
CA VAL A 40 -14.27 43.45 -1.22
C VAL A 40 -14.64 42.41 -0.16
N THR A 41 -14.36 42.75 1.09
CA THR A 41 -15.02 42.12 2.23
C THR A 41 -16.51 42.48 2.14
N PHE A 42 -17.35 41.52 1.77
CA PHE A 42 -18.80 41.66 2.00
C PHE A 42 -19.06 41.46 3.49
N ALA A 43 -18.94 42.55 4.26
CA ALA A 43 -19.58 42.66 5.55
C ALA A 43 -21.08 42.89 5.30
N LEU A 44 -21.88 41.84 5.48
CA LEU A 44 -23.34 41.94 5.46
C LEU A 44 -23.80 42.55 6.79
N THR A 45 -23.76 43.89 6.86
CA THR A 45 -24.42 44.65 7.91
C THR A 45 -25.93 44.63 7.67
N LEU A 46 -26.63 43.77 8.40
CA LEU A 46 -28.09 43.85 8.55
C LEU A 46 -28.44 45.05 9.44
N PRO A 47 -29.38 45.93 9.04
CA PRO A 47 -29.94 46.90 9.97
C PRO A 47 -30.91 46.19 10.91
N ALA A 48 -30.54 46.10 12.18
CA ALA A 48 -31.44 45.82 13.29
C ALA A 48 -32.09 47.14 13.74
N GLU A 49 -33.40 47.13 14.00
CA GLU A 49 -34.10 47.87 15.07
C GLU A 49 -35.58 47.39 15.14
N PRO A 50 -36.27 47.53 16.28
CA PRO A 50 -36.97 46.41 16.92
C PRO A 50 -38.49 46.58 17.01
N ILE A 51 -39.23 45.47 17.14
CA ILE A 51 -40.56 45.47 17.78
C ILE A 51 -40.63 44.32 18.78
N LEU A 52 -40.80 44.71 20.04
CA LEU A 52 -40.89 43.91 21.25
C LEU A 52 -42.32 43.38 21.51
N TRP A 53 -42.40 42.16 22.05
CA TRP A 53 -43.36 41.63 23.07
C TRP A 53 -44.87 41.53 22.70
N ALA A 54 -45.67 40.55 23.11
CA ALA A 54 -45.51 39.33 23.93
C ALA A 54 -46.87 38.57 24.00
N ILE A 55 -46.84 37.44 24.73
CA ILE A 55 -47.95 36.78 25.47
C ILE A 55 -48.68 35.59 24.78
N ALA A 56 -48.14 34.41 25.05
CA ALA A 56 -48.73 33.27 25.78
C ALA A 56 -50.26 32.99 25.81
N ARG A 57 -50.55 31.68 25.68
CA ARG A 57 -51.68 30.88 26.21
C ARG A 57 -53.09 31.16 25.67
N ASN A 58 -53.65 30.17 24.96
CA ASN A 58 -54.77 29.40 25.51
C ASN A 58 -55.04 28.08 24.75
N SER A 59 -55.26 27.03 25.54
CA SER A 59 -56.01 25.82 25.14
C SER A 59 -57.50 26.19 25.05
N PRO A 60 -58.33 25.45 24.28
CA PRO A 60 -59.19 24.51 24.97
C PRO A 60 -59.48 23.19 24.23
N SER A 61 -59.87 22.23 25.05
CA SER A 61 -60.44 20.91 24.76
C SER A 61 -61.91 20.94 24.25
N ASN A 62 -62.28 19.82 23.62
CA ASN A 62 -63.61 19.17 23.50
C ASN A 62 -64.54 19.43 22.28
N SER A 63 -64.61 18.39 21.45
CA SER A 63 -65.74 17.43 21.30
C SER A 63 -66.77 17.56 20.15
N ILE A 64 -67.12 16.37 19.63
CA ILE A 64 -68.37 15.90 18.98
C ILE A 64 -68.46 15.87 17.43
N ALA A 65 -68.46 14.61 16.94
CA ALA A 65 -69.28 13.95 15.91
C ALA A 65 -69.66 14.66 14.60
N ASN A 66 -69.32 14.03 13.46
CA ASN A 66 -70.28 13.25 12.67
C ASN A 66 -69.63 12.57 11.46
N SER A 67 -69.97 11.28 11.29
CA SER A 67 -69.88 10.53 10.04
C SER A 67 -71.24 10.63 9.31
N PRO A 68 -71.35 10.40 7.98
CA PRO A 68 -71.75 9.04 7.58
C PRO A 68 -71.24 8.53 6.19
N LYS A 69 -71.09 7.20 6.10
CA LYS A 69 -71.53 6.22 5.05
C LYS A 69 -71.20 6.52 3.57
N ASN A 70 -70.80 5.64 2.65
CA ASN A 70 -70.85 4.17 2.40
C ASN A 70 -69.95 3.99 1.11
N ASN A 71 -69.31 2.88 0.73
CA ASN A 71 -69.79 1.52 0.47
C ASN A 71 -68.57 0.63 0.09
N PHE A 72 -68.55 -0.61 0.58
CA PHE A 72 -67.71 -1.73 0.11
C PHE A 72 -68.45 -2.52 -1.00
N PRO A 73 -67.74 -3.48 -1.64
CA PRO A 73 -68.22 -4.86 -1.54
C PRO A 73 -67.11 -5.87 -1.13
N THR A 74 -67.57 -7.09 -0.90
CA THR A 74 -67.14 -8.16 0.03
C THR A 74 -66.33 -9.33 -0.58
N ASN A 75 -65.30 -9.79 0.16
CA ASN A 75 -64.93 -11.16 0.67
C ASN A 75 -65.27 -12.47 -0.13
N PRO A 76 -64.69 -13.70 0.14
CA PRO A 76 -63.97 -14.15 1.37
C PRO A 76 -62.80 -15.17 1.27
N GLY A 77 -62.07 -15.38 2.39
CA GLY A 77 -61.24 -16.58 2.63
C GLY A 77 -60.27 -16.60 3.85
N PHE A 78 -60.80 -16.87 5.05
CA PHE A 78 -60.23 -17.53 6.27
C PHE A 78 -58.80 -17.27 6.87
N SER A 79 -58.83 -16.57 8.03
CA SER A 79 -58.27 -16.77 9.41
C SER A 79 -56.90 -17.39 9.77
N PRO A 80 -56.34 -17.03 10.96
CA PRO A 80 -54.91 -17.02 11.29
C PRO A 80 -54.47 -18.02 12.39
N ASP A 81 -53.20 -18.45 12.35
CA ASP A 81 -52.49 -19.10 13.46
C ASP A 81 -51.00 -18.78 13.31
N TRP A 82 -50.36 -18.16 14.31
CA TRP A 82 -48.90 -18.21 14.59
C TRP A 82 -48.53 -17.55 15.93
N GLN A 83 -49.27 -17.86 16.99
CA GLN A 83 -48.95 -17.44 18.37
C GLN A 83 -48.39 -18.58 19.24
N SER A 84 -47.76 -19.60 18.62
CA SER A 84 -47.24 -20.79 19.32
C SER A 84 -45.76 -21.10 19.09
N GLU A 85 -44.94 -20.15 18.58
CA GLU A 85 -43.53 -20.42 18.26
C GLU A 85 -42.50 -19.57 19.02
N LEU A 86 -42.93 -18.78 20.03
CA LEU A 86 -42.02 -17.99 20.87
C LEU A 86 -41.78 -18.54 22.29
N ASP A 87 -42.44 -19.63 22.67
CA ASP A 87 -42.29 -20.25 24.00
C ASP A 87 -41.43 -21.53 24.03
N GLN A 88 -40.70 -21.87 22.94
CA GLN A 88 -39.94 -23.14 22.84
C GLN A 88 -38.42 -23.02 22.59
N ALA A 89 -37.79 -21.88 22.87
CA ALA A 89 -36.33 -21.75 22.73
C ALA A 89 -35.59 -21.22 23.98
N LEU A 90 -36.20 -21.27 25.17
CA LEU A 90 -35.61 -20.84 26.45
C LEU A 90 -35.39 -21.97 27.47
N ALA A 91 -35.05 -23.18 27.02
CA ALA A 91 -34.72 -24.27 27.93
C ALA A 91 -33.66 -25.22 27.37
N THR A 92 -32.37 -24.87 27.49
CA THR A 92 -31.30 -25.82 27.87
C THR A 92 -29.96 -25.10 28.06
N ILE A 93 -29.59 -24.87 29.33
CA ILE A 93 -28.20 -24.73 29.80
C ILE A 93 -28.03 -25.80 30.87
N PRO A 94 -26.96 -26.62 30.86
CA PRO A 94 -26.50 -27.28 32.08
C PRO A 94 -25.47 -26.39 32.78
N THR A 95 -25.78 -26.02 34.02
CA THR A 95 -24.87 -25.45 35.01
C THR A 95 -23.92 -26.52 35.56
N GLN A 96 -22.63 -26.21 35.64
CA GLN A 96 -21.80 -26.65 36.76
C GLN A 96 -21.05 -25.46 37.35
N SER A 97 -21.11 -25.40 38.68
CA SER A 97 -20.55 -24.38 39.55
C SER A 97 -19.03 -24.51 39.70
N GLN A 98 -18.34 -23.38 39.81
CA GLN A 98 -17.42 -23.18 40.94
C GLN A 98 -17.25 -21.68 41.19
N SER A 99 -17.46 -21.31 42.46
CA SER A 99 -17.33 -19.99 43.05
C SER A 99 -15.87 -19.64 43.33
N GLN A 100 -15.48 -18.37 43.17
CA GLN A 100 -14.86 -17.59 44.24
C GLN A 100 -14.78 -16.08 43.91
N GLU A 101 -15.07 -15.30 44.96
CA GLU A 101 -15.01 -13.85 45.10
C GLU A 101 -13.58 -13.29 44.88
N PHE A 102 -13.41 -12.05 44.41
CA PHE A 102 -13.06 -10.91 45.26
C PHE A 102 -12.89 -9.58 44.49
N LEU A 103 -13.09 -8.51 45.26
CA LEU A 103 -13.14 -7.09 44.97
C LEU A 103 -11.94 -6.49 44.21
N GLY A 104 -12.21 -5.41 43.46
CA GLY A 104 -11.24 -4.71 42.63
C GLY A 104 -10.34 -3.72 43.34
N PHE A 105 -9.43 -3.11 42.59
CA PHE A 105 -8.74 -1.88 42.96
C PHE A 105 -8.22 -1.13 41.71
N LYS A 106 -8.40 0.19 41.81
CA LYS A 106 -7.74 1.37 41.20
C LYS A 106 -6.67 1.20 40.10
N SER A 107 -6.77 2.15 39.17
CA SER A 107 -5.72 2.73 38.34
C SER A 107 -4.41 3.03 39.10
N PRO A 108 -3.29 3.07 38.37
CA PRO A 108 -2.35 4.16 38.57
C PRO A 108 -1.87 4.79 37.26
N ASP A 109 -1.80 6.11 37.27
CA ASP A 109 -0.86 6.90 36.48
C ASP A 109 0.58 6.46 36.78
N GLN A 110 1.40 6.26 35.74
CA GLN A 110 2.85 6.52 35.76
C GLN A 110 3.36 6.82 34.34
N GLU A 111 4.28 7.79 34.28
CA GLU A 111 4.94 8.38 33.11
C GLU A 111 5.74 7.38 32.24
N PRO A 112 6.02 7.71 30.96
CA PRO A 112 6.75 6.84 30.04
C PRO A 112 8.24 7.23 29.96
N SER A 113 9.16 6.38 30.43
CA SER A 113 10.57 6.52 30.06
C SER A 113 11.39 5.23 30.22
N THR A 114 11.02 4.14 29.53
CA THR A 114 11.90 2.96 29.47
C THR A 114 11.72 2.03 28.26
N GLN A 115 11.10 2.48 27.17
CA GLN A 115 10.86 1.61 26.00
C GLN A 115 11.98 1.62 24.94
N GLN A 116 13.02 2.47 25.07
CA GLN A 116 14.17 2.49 24.15
C GLN A 116 15.43 1.78 24.69
N ALA A 117 15.44 1.35 25.96
CA ALA A 117 16.68 0.92 26.63
C ALA A 117 17.03 -0.57 26.48
N VAL A 118 16.13 -1.40 25.93
CA VAL A 118 16.36 -2.84 25.80
C VAL A 118 17.07 -3.17 24.48
N TRP A 119 16.73 -2.50 23.38
CA TRP A 119 17.39 -2.70 22.08
C TRP A 119 18.67 -1.88 21.89
N GLY A 120 18.78 -0.70 22.54
CA GLY A 120 20.02 0.11 22.49
C GLY A 120 21.25 -0.55 23.11
N LYS A 121 21.08 -1.60 23.93
CA LYS A 121 22.18 -2.41 24.49
C LYS A 121 22.65 -3.54 23.58
N LEU A 122 21.82 -3.99 22.63
CA LEU A 122 22.17 -5.05 21.68
C LEU A 122 22.99 -4.54 20.49
N ILE A 123 22.81 -3.28 20.09
CA ILE A 123 23.49 -2.70 18.91
C ILE A 123 24.93 -2.22 19.22
N ARG A 124 25.32 -2.04 20.50
CA ARG A 124 26.66 -1.50 20.88
C ARG A 124 27.79 -2.52 21.06
N ARG A 125 27.61 -3.80 20.72
CA ARG A 125 28.67 -4.82 20.87
C ARG A 125 29.12 -5.40 19.53
N GLY A 126 29.67 -4.53 18.69
CA GLY A 126 30.26 -4.89 17.39
C GLY A 126 31.52 -4.10 17.03
N LEU A 127 32.29 -3.63 18.02
CA LEU A 127 33.56 -2.94 17.78
C LEU A 127 34.75 -3.79 18.26
N PRO A 128 35.75 -4.08 17.40
CA PRO A 128 37.00 -4.66 17.86
C PRO A 128 37.75 -3.64 18.73
N SER A 129 38.32 -4.14 19.82
CA SER A 129 39.05 -3.36 20.82
C SER A 129 40.37 -2.82 20.25
N GLY A 130 40.54 -1.50 20.31
CA GLY A 130 41.79 -0.83 19.98
C GLY A 130 41.72 0.66 20.35
N SER A 131 42.56 1.07 21.30
CA SER A 131 42.78 2.42 21.84
C SER A 131 41.73 2.98 22.82
N GLN A 132 42.01 2.79 24.11
CA GLN A 132 41.60 3.72 25.16
C GLN A 132 42.49 4.97 25.08
N GLU A 133 41.90 6.17 25.11
CA GLU A 133 42.22 7.33 25.96
C GLU A 133 41.73 8.66 25.35
N ASN A 134 41.25 9.54 26.24
CA ASN A 134 40.81 10.95 26.08
C ASN A 134 39.39 11.16 25.55
N LEU A 135 38.38 11.14 26.44
CA LEU A 135 37.94 12.21 27.37
C LEU A 135 36.93 13.17 26.73
N PHE A 136 35.68 12.91 27.08
CA PHE A 136 34.61 13.88 27.21
C PHE A 136 35.06 15.06 28.09
N SER A 137 35.12 16.25 27.50
CA SER A 137 34.97 17.52 28.20
C SER A 137 34.24 18.47 27.26
N ASP A 138 32.95 18.66 27.53
CA ASP A 138 32.08 19.78 27.12
C ASP A 138 30.71 19.24 26.72
N LEU A 139 29.84 19.10 27.72
CA LEU A 139 28.38 19.30 27.64
C LEU A 139 27.73 19.03 29.00
N ALA A 140 28.25 19.71 30.03
CA ALA A 140 27.60 19.85 31.33
C ALA A 140 27.78 21.30 31.81
N ALA A 141 27.02 22.22 31.24
CA ALA A 141 26.84 23.55 31.81
C ALA A 141 25.48 24.15 31.39
N SER A 142 24.84 24.76 32.38
CA SER A 142 23.68 25.66 32.33
C SER A 142 22.29 25.08 32.01
N PHE A 143 21.69 24.48 33.03
CA PHE A 143 20.31 24.80 33.41
C PHE A 143 20.34 25.74 34.63
N GLU A 144 19.35 26.64 34.70
CA GLU A 144 19.00 27.63 35.74
C GLU A 144 19.32 29.11 35.44
N SER A 145 18.28 29.88 35.10
CA SER A 145 17.73 30.89 36.01
C SER A 145 16.61 31.73 35.37
N SER A 146 15.77 32.30 36.25
CA SER A 146 14.90 33.47 36.05
C SER A 146 13.41 33.22 35.78
N SER A 147 12.70 33.04 36.88
CA SER A 147 11.30 33.39 37.14
C SER A 147 11.01 34.88 36.94
N ALA A 148 9.84 35.23 36.37
CA ALA A 148 9.08 36.42 36.70
C ALA A 148 7.62 36.34 36.20
N SER A 149 6.70 36.39 37.15
CA SER A 149 5.26 36.62 37.02
C SER A 149 4.93 38.02 36.50
N THR A 150 3.87 38.20 35.70
CA THR A 150 2.90 39.33 35.75
C THR A 150 1.68 39.03 34.84
N SER A 151 0.48 39.26 35.38
CA SER A 151 -0.82 39.22 34.71
C SER A 151 -1.19 40.58 34.09
N ILE A 152 -2.10 40.57 33.09
CA ILE A 152 -3.14 41.58 32.73
C ILE A 152 -3.30 41.74 31.19
N GLN A 153 -4.45 41.26 30.71
CA GLN A 153 -5.48 41.91 29.85
C GLN A 153 -5.12 42.74 28.58
N THR A 154 -5.98 42.55 27.56
CA THR A 154 -6.38 43.41 26.41
C THR A 154 -5.62 43.31 25.06
N GLN A 155 -6.39 42.94 24.02
CA GLN A 155 -6.19 43.18 22.58
C GLN A 155 -6.49 44.66 22.21
N PRO A 156 -6.38 45.14 20.93
CA PRO A 156 -5.65 44.66 19.73
C PRO A 156 -4.88 45.81 18.99
N GLY A 157 -4.15 45.50 17.90
CA GLY A 157 -3.84 46.50 16.86
C GLY A 157 -2.53 46.34 16.09
N ASP A 158 -2.69 46.23 14.76
CA ASP A 158 -1.86 46.69 13.65
C ASP A 158 -0.54 46.00 13.22
N HIS A 159 -0.56 45.68 11.91
CA HIS A 159 0.51 45.24 11.01
C HIS A 159 1.70 46.22 10.96
N PRO A 160 2.84 45.84 10.35
CA PRO A 160 2.99 46.19 8.93
C PRO A 160 3.90 45.27 8.05
N PHE A 161 3.73 45.42 6.73
CA PHE A 161 4.61 45.05 5.59
C PHE A 161 4.81 43.55 5.25
N SER A 162 5.02 43.11 4.00
CA SER A 162 4.64 43.52 2.64
C SER A 162 5.27 42.47 1.71
N LEU A 163 4.42 41.87 0.86
CA LEU A 163 4.65 41.35 -0.49
C LEU A 163 6.08 41.03 -0.96
N LEU A 164 6.31 39.75 -1.31
CA LEU A 164 7.19 39.36 -2.42
C LEU A 164 6.45 38.35 -3.31
N ASN A 165 6.38 38.70 -4.59
CA ASN A 165 5.79 37.97 -5.71
C ASN A 165 6.36 36.55 -5.86
N PHE A 166 5.52 35.61 -6.30
CA PHE A 166 5.98 34.43 -7.01
C PHE A 166 5.35 34.34 -8.40
N ASP A 167 6.25 34.06 -9.32
CA ASP A 167 6.16 33.94 -10.77
C ASP A 167 5.62 32.54 -11.16
N PRO A 168 4.60 32.40 -12.04
CA PRO A 168 4.18 31.09 -12.51
C PRO A 168 4.80 30.82 -13.89
N SER A 169 6.08 30.46 -13.92
CA SER A 169 6.65 29.79 -15.07
C SER A 169 7.80 28.86 -14.66
N ILE A 170 7.48 27.63 -14.28
CA ILE A 170 8.42 26.51 -14.40
C ILE A 170 7.66 25.32 -15.01
N SER A 171 8.18 24.92 -16.16
CA SER A 171 7.83 23.74 -16.95
C SER A 171 8.03 22.45 -16.15
N ALA A 172 7.16 21.48 -16.40
CA ALA A 172 7.36 20.09 -16.02
C ALA A 172 8.62 19.54 -16.70
N ASP A 173 9.71 19.38 -15.93
CA ASP A 173 10.85 18.52 -16.24
C ASP A 173 11.72 18.39 -15.00
N SER A 174 11.51 17.30 -14.24
CA SER A 174 12.45 16.59 -13.34
C SER A 174 11.72 16.03 -12.10
N LEU A 175 11.16 14.83 -12.23
CA LEU A 175 10.74 14.02 -11.07
C LEU A 175 11.22 12.58 -11.27
N THR A 176 12.52 12.38 -11.08
CA THR A 176 13.10 11.06 -10.76
C THR A 176 14.36 11.29 -9.93
N SER A 177 14.20 11.49 -8.63
CA SER A 177 15.25 11.23 -7.65
C SER A 177 14.64 11.16 -6.26
N TRP A 178 14.53 9.95 -5.71
CA TRP A 178 14.40 9.73 -4.28
C TRP A 178 15.81 9.70 -3.71
N GLN A 179 16.05 10.41 -2.61
CA GLN A 179 17.36 10.48 -1.97
C GLN A 179 17.22 9.90 -0.56
N ILE A 180 17.71 8.68 -0.35
CA ILE A 180 17.95 8.13 0.97
C ILE A 180 19.24 8.77 1.49
N ILE A 181 19.24 9.34 2.69
CA ILE A 181 20.44 9.94 3.30
C ILE A 181 21.04 8.94 4.30
N PRO A 182 22.12 8.22 3.94
CA PRO A 182 22.95 7.55 4.95
C PRO A 182 23.88 8.57 5.64
N VAL A 183 24.09 8.39 6.94
CA VAL A 183 25.05 9.16 7.74
C VAL A 183 26.46 8.98 7.12
N PRO A 184 27.22 10.07 6.86
CA PRO A 184 28.40 9.99 6.00
C PRO A 184 29.61 9.37 6.70
N GLY A 185 30.14 8.29 6.12
CA GLY A 185 31.43 7.69 6.44
C GLY A 185 32.17 7.23 5.18
N SER A 186 33.24 7.96 4.83
CA SER A 186 34.28 7.68 3.81
C SER A 186 33.88 7.57 2.32
N ARG A 187 34.50 8.44 1.51
CA ARG A 187 34.40 8.54 0.05
C ARG A 187 35.29 7.53 -0.66
N ILE A 188 34.80 6.90 -1.74
CA ILE A 188 35.64 6.45 -2.86
C ILE A 188 35.00 6.91 -4.18
N LYS A 189 35.85 7.44 -5.07
CA LYS A 189 35.51 7.92 -6.42
C LYS A 189 35.49 6.74 -7.41
N SER A 190 34.50 6.70 -8.30
CA SER A 190 34.71 6.25 -9.68
C SER A 190 33.56 6.73 -10.57
N GLN A 191 33.93 7.27 -11.73
CA GLN A 191 33.03 7.75 -12.78
C GLN A 191 32.77 6.65 -13.81
N SER A 192 31.55 6.53 -14.30
CA SER A 192 31.29 6.16 -15.70
C SER A 192 29.87 6.52 -16.13
N ASN A 193 29.78 7.38 -17.13
CA ASN A 193 28.56 7.80 -17.82
C ASN A 193 28.05 6.68 -18.74
N PHE A 194 26.75 6.39 -18.72
CA PHE A 194 26.05 5.81 -19.88
C PHE A 194 24.62 6.38 -19.99
N THR A 195 24.42 7.26 -20.96
CA THR A 195 23.10 7.70 -21.43
C THR A 195 22.70 6.81 -22.60
N LYS A 196 21.56 6.12 -22.51
CA LYS A 196 20.98 5.37 -23.65
C LYS A 196 19.53 5.80 -23.86
N THR A 197 19.31 6.64 -24.86
CA THR A 197 18.00 7.05 -25.38
C THR A 197 17.34 5.91 -26.16
N LEU A 198 16.13 5.50 -25.77
CA LEU A 198 15.28 4.56 -26.49
C LEU A 198 14.21 5.33 -27.30
N LYS A 199 14.08 4.98 -28.58
CA LYS A 199 13.14 5.58 -29.55
C LYS A 199 11.98 4.60 -29.75
N VAL A 200 10.75 5.01 -29.39
CA VAL A 200 9.53 4.22 -29.54
C VAL A 200 8.95 4.40 -30.95
N ILE A 201 8.59 3.28 -31.61
CA ILE A 201 7.82 3.25 -32.87
C ILE A 201 6.49 2.54 -32.57
N PRO A 202 5.32 3.08 -32.96
CA PRO A 202 4.04 2.42 -32.74
C PRO A 202 3.74 1.37 -33.83
N ALA A 203 3.21 0.22 -33.43
CA ALA A 203 2.75 -0.84 -34.33
C ALA A 203 1.22 -0.79 -34.52
N GLN A 204 0.77 -0.90 -35.78
CA GLN A 204 -0.63 -1.06 -36.18
C GLN A 204 -0.99 -2.53 -36.39
N SER A 205 -2.24 -2.84 -36.06
CA SER A 205 -2.91 -4.15 -36.08
C SER A 205 -3.42 -4.58 -37.47
N THR A 206 -3.37 -5.89 -37.77
CA THR A 206 -4.40 -6.59 -38.58
C THR A 206 -4.54 -8.06 -38.17
N PRO A 207 -5.73 -8.69 -38.29
CA PRO A 207 -6.04 -10.02 -37.73
C PRO A 207 -6.16 -11.14 -38.78
N GLN A 208 -5.97 -12.42 -38.40
CA GLN A 208 -6.73 -13.56 -38.95
C GLN A 208 -6.49 -14.92 -38.23
N SER A 209 -7.54 -15.75 -38.29
CA SER A 209 -7.88 -16.98 -37.54
C SER A 209 -7.28 -18.31 -38.12
N PRO A 210 -7.49 -19.49 -37.47
CA PRO A 210 -6.55 -20.65 -37.45
C PRO A 210 -7.01 -21.91 -38.28
N PRO A 211 -6.55 -23.16 -38.00
CA PRO A 211 -5.54 -23.91 -38.77
C PRO A 211 -6.09 -25.15 -39.53
N SER A 212 -5.25 -25.80 -40.34
CA SER A 212 -5.53 -27.12 -40.96
C SER A 212 -4.36 -28.09 -40.75
N GLN A 213 -4.71 -29.35 -40.49
CA GLN A 213 -3.84 -30.46 -40.03
C GLN A 213 -3.20 -31.26 -41.20
N SER A 214 -1.94 -31.71 -40.98
CA SER A 214 -1.29 -33.02 -41.31
C SER A 214 -1.30 -33.58 -42.77
N PRO A 215 -0.32 -34.41 -43.24
CA PRO A 215 0.39 -35.45 -42.48
C PRO A 215 1.89 -35.75 -42.81
N THR A 216 2.47 -36.54 -41.90
CA THR A 216 3.76 -37.26 -41.81
C THR A 216 4.05 -38.24 -42.97
N ILE A 217 5.32 -38.45 -43.39
CA ILE A 217 6.08 -39.75 -43.50
C ILE A 217 7.64 -39.46 -43.61
N PRO A 218 8.62 -40.42 -43.63
CA PRO A 218 9.56 -40.70 -42.54
C PRO A 218 11.09 -40.62 -42.87
N ARG A 219 11.89 -40.89 -41.81
CA ARG A 219 13.36 -40.89 -41.60
C ARG A 219 14.24 -41.60 -42.65
N THR A 220 15.51 -41.17 -42.78
CA THR A 220 16.75 -42.02 -42.85
C THR A 220 18.00 -41.16 -42.51
N PRO A 221 19.06 -41.71 -41.87
CA PRO A 221 20.09 -40.96 -41.13
C PRO A 221 21.40 -40.73 -41.90
N ALA A 222 22.14 -39.66 -41.58
CA ALA A 222 23.50 -39.43 -42.04
C ALA A 222 24.45 -39.16 -40.86
N GLN A 223 25.58 -39.87 -40.90
CA GLN A 223 26.66 -39.99 -39.93
C GLN A 223 27.56 -38.72 -39.89
N PRO A 224 28.28 -38.45 -38.78
CA PRO A 224 28.82 -37.12 -38.47
C PRO A 224 30.22 -36.87 -39.08
N PRO A 225 30.60 -35.62 -39.37
CA PRO A 225 31.99 -35.24 -39.53
C PRO A 225 32.65 -34.84 -38.20
N ALA A 226 33.93 -35.18 -38.15
CA ALA A 226 34.83 -35.12 -37.01
C ALA A 226 35.19 -33.70 -36.54
N GLN A 227 35.73 -33.71 -35.32
CA GLN A 227 36.15 -32.63 -34.45
C GLN A 227 37.09 -31.60 -35.11
N THR A 228 36.88 -30.34 -34.77
CA THR A 228 37.96 -29.36 -34.58
C THR A 228 37.96 -28.97 -33.11
N ARG A 229 38.84 -29.62 -32.33
CA ARG A 229 39.28 -29.11 -31.03
C ARG A 229 40.25 -27.97 -31.29
N SER A 230 39.82 -26.77 -30.91
CA SER A 230 40.73 -25.68 -30.55
C SER A 230 39.93 -24.63 -29.78
N GLY A 231 39.74 -24.92 -28.50
CA GLY A 231 39.49 -23.91 -27.48
C GLY A 231 40.52 -24.16 -26.39
N SER A 232 41.50 -23.27 -26.28
CA SER A 232 42.30 -23.13 -25.08
C SER A 232 41.37 -22.99 -23.86
N PRO A 233 41.77 -23.44 -22.66
CA PRO A 233 40.97 -23.20 -21.47
C PRO A 233 40.82 -21.69 -21.29
N VAL A 234 39.59 -21.20 -21.35
CA VAL A 234 39.27 -19.85 -20.92
C VAL A 234 39.59 -19.82 -19.43
N SER A 235 40.58 -19.03 -19.05
CA SER A 235 40.88 -18.74 -17.65
C SER A 235 39.60 -18.30 -16.96
N GLU A 236 39.19 -19.05 -15.93
CA GLU A 236 38.36 -18.52 -14.86
C GLU A 236 39.06 -17.29 -14.26
N SER A 237 38.27 -16.31 -13.78
CA SER A 237 38.67 -15.11 -13.00
C SER A 237 39.01 -13.80 -13.74
N ASP A 238 38.01 -13.13 -14.31
CA ASP A 238 38.06 -11.65 -14.40
C ASP A 238 36.69 -10.96 -14.23
N GLN A 239 35.72 -11.66 -13.64
CA GLN A 239 34.50 -11.03 -13.13
C GLN A 239 34.84 -10.35 -11.80
N PRO A 240 34.61 -9.04 -11.63
CA PRO A 240 34.91 -8.35 -10.38
C PRO A 240 34.13 -9.00 -9.24
N ARG A 241 34.86 -9.51 -8.25
CA ARG A 241 34.28 -10.08 -7.03
C ARG A 241 33.68 -8.94 -6.20
N ILE A 242 32.39 -9.05 -5.89
CA ILE A 242 31.66 -8.11 -5.04
C ILE A 242 31.41 -8.80 -3.71
N ASP A 243 32.08 -8.32 -2.67
CA ASP A 243 31.84 -8.76 -1.30
C ASP A 243 30.61 -8.04 -0.75
N LEU A 244 29.59 -8.79 -0.34
CA LEU A 244 28.38 -8.26 0.28
C LEU A 244 28.31 -8.65 1.75
N THR A 245 27.95 -7.68 2.59
CA THR A 245 27.49 -7.94 3.95
C THR A 245 25.98 -8.10 3.99
N LEU A 246 25.46 -8.63 5.09
CA LEU A 246 24.02 -8.72 5.32
C LEU A 246 23.36 -7.34 5.33
N ARG A 247 24.05 -6.32 5.84
CA ARG A 247 23.55 -4.94 5.82
C ARG A 247 23.45 -4.39 4.40
N ASP A 248 24.47 -4.62 3.58
CA ASP A 248 24.47 -4.19 2.18
C ASP A 248 23.33 -4.87 1.41
N THR A 249 23.07 -6.14 1.72
CA THR A 249 21.95 -6.90 1.14
C THR A 249 20.61 -6.25 1.46
N VAL A 250 20.37 -5.85 2.72
CA VAL A 250 19.12 -5.17 3.12
C VAL A 250 18.98 -3.82 2.39
N ILE A 251 20.07 -3.05 2.28
CA ILE A 251 20.05 -1.76 1.58
C ILE A 251 19.74 -1.94 0.09
N LEU A 252 20.43 -2.88 -0.57
CA LEU A 252 20.20 -3.18 -1.99
C LEU A 252 18.78 -3.71 -2.24
N ALA A 253 18.25 -4.53 -1.32
CA ALA A 253 16.86 -5.00 -1.41
C ALA A 253 15.89 -3.81 -1.34
N LEU A 254 16.07 -2.87 -0.40
CA LEU A 254 15.22 -1.70 -0.28
C LEU A 254 15.27 -0.78 -1.52
N GLU A 255 16.43 -0.67 -2.16
CA GLU A 255 16.63 0.23 -3.30
C GLU A 255 16.10 -0.37 -4.61
N ASN A 256 16.39 -1.65 -4.87
CA ASN A 256 16.22 -2.25 -6.19
C ASN A 256 15.04 -3.22 -6.29
N ASN A 257 14.54 -3.79 -5.18
CA ASN A 257 13.49 -4.80 -5.24
C ASN A 257 12.21 -4.22 -5.88
N ARG A 258 11.77 -4.85 -6.98
CA ARG A 258 10.62 -4.38 -7.77
C ARG A 258 9.31 -4.46 -7.02
N THR A 259 9.13 -5.41 -6.10
CA THR A 259 7.93 -5.51 -5.28
C THR A 259 7.80 -4.28 -4.38
N ILE A 260 8.90 -3.86 -3.76
CA ILE A 260 8.97 -2.63 -2.95
C ILE A 260 8.71 -1.40 -3.82
N GLN A 261 9.34 -1.29 -4.99
CA GLN A 261 9.14 -0.17 -5.91
C GLN A 261 7.67 -0.06 -6.37
N ASN A 262 7.05 -1.18 -6.75
CA ASN A 262 5.63 -1.20 -7.13
C ASN A 262 4.73 -0.80 -5.98
N GLN A 263 5.02 -1.23 -4.74
CA GLN A 263 4.28 -0.81 -3.56
C GLN A 263 4.38 0.71 -3.33
N TYR A 264 5.56 1.32 -3.57
CA TYR A 264 5.70 2.78 -3.50
C TYR A 264 4.94 3.50 -4.62
N LEU A 265 4.89 2.95 -5.83
CA LEU A 265 4.07 3.52 -6.91
C LEU A 265 2.57 3.48 -6.57
N GLU A 266 2.09 2.38 -6.00
CA GLU A 266 0.71 2.24 -5.54
C GLU A 266 0.37 3.29 -4.45
N ARG A 267 1.31 3.59 -3.55
CA ARG A 267 1.14 4.64 -2.54
C ARG A 267 0.90 6.03 -3.13
N ILE A 268 1.37 6.32 -4.35
CA ILE A 268 1.11 7.59 -5.01
C ILE A 268 -0.40 7.75 -5.26
N VAL A 269 -1.06 6.67 -5.73
CA VAL A 269 -2.50 6.66 -6.00
C VAL A 269 -3.29 6.70 -4.70
N GLN A 270 -2.95 5.84 -3.74
CA GLN A 270 -3.63 5.74 -2.45
C GLN A 270 -3.65 7.07 -1.67
N ARG A 271 -2.58 7.86 -1.78
CA ARG A 271 -2.55 9.21 -1.20
C ARG A 271 -3.50 10.19 -1.89
N GLN A 272 -3.68 10.08 -3.20
CA GLN A 272 -4.64 10.90 -3.93
C GLN A 272 -6.08 10.56 -3.54
N ASP A 273 -6.38 9.28 -3.27
CA ASP A 273 -7.69 8.86 -2.80
C ASP A 273 -8.07 9.53 -1.46
N LEU A 274 -7.10 9.65 -0.53
CA LEU A 274 -7.29 10.41 0.71
C LEU A 274 -7.53 11.90 0.42
N ALA A 275 -6.71 12.51 -0.43
CA ALA A 275 -6.85 13.93 -0.78
C ALA A 275 -8.23 14.23 -1.39
N VAL A 276 -8.72 13.38 -2.29
CA VAL A 276 -10.07 13.47 -2.88
C VAL A 276 -11.16 13.33 -1.82
N ALA A 277 -10.99 12.42 -0.85
CA ALA A 277 -11.95 12.28 0.23
C ALA A 277 -11.98 13.52 1.14
N GLU A 278 -10.83 14.13 1.43
CA GLU A 278 -10.74 15.36 2.23
C GLU A 278 -11.30 16.59 1.52
N ASP A 279 -11.26 16.61 0.19
CA ASP A 279 -11.79 17.67 -0.67
C ASP A 279 -13.33 17.75 -0.66
N ILE A 280 -14.05 16.77 -0.11
CA ILE A 280 -15.53 16.74 -0.11
C ILE A 280 -16.22 17.97 0.53
N PHE A 281 -15.48 18.76 1.32
CA PHE A 281 -15.98 19.97 1.99
C PHE A 281 -15.43 21.27 1.37
N THR A 282 -14.66 21.19 0.29
CA THR A 282 -14.25 22.37 -0.48
C THR A 282 -15.36 22.75 -1.46
N PRO A 283 -15.43 24.03 -1.89
CA PRO A 283 -16.45 24.46 -2.83
C PRO A 283 -16.11 24.08 -4.28
N ASP A 284 -17.03 23.39 -4.94
CA ASP A 284 -16.95 23.08 -6.37
C ASP A 284 -17.43 24.26 -7.21
N PHE A 285 -16.68 24.61 -8.28
CA PHE A 285 -17.06 25.64 -9.24
C PHE A 285 -17.14 25.07 -10.66
N THR A 286 -18.34 25.11 -11.25
CA THR A 286 -18.60 24.55 -12.59
C THR A 286 -19.11 25.64 -13.54
N PRO A 287 -18.24 26.18 -14.43
CA PRO A 287 -18.68 27.00 -15.55
C PRO A 287 -19.21 26.12 -16.67
N ALA A 288 -20.32 26.53 -17.31
CA ALA A 288 -20.86 25.83 -18.46
C ALA A 288 -21.35 26.80 -19.53
N LEU A 289 -21.16 26.41 -20.80
CA LEU A 289 -21.64 27.12 -21.97
C LEU A 289 -22.46 26.15 -22.82
N LEU A 290 -23.72 26.48 -23.08
CA LEU A 290 -24.62 25.71 -23.92
C LEU A 290 -25.02 26.57 -25.13
N ILE A 291 -24.77 26.03 -26.32
CA ILE A 291 -25.21 26.62 -27.58
C ILE A 291 -26.22 25.64 -28.16
N GLY A 292 -27.46 26.08 -28.31
CA GLY A 292 -28.58 25.27 -28.76
C GLY A 292 -29.22 25.84 -30.01
N TRP A 293 -29.58 24.96 -30.94
CA TRP A 293 -30.45 25.27 -32.07
C TRP A 293 -31.62 24.31 -32.01
N ASN A 294 -32.84 24.84 -32.00
CA ASN A 294 -34.04 24.04 -31.94
C ASN A 294 -34.99 24.46 -33.07
N ASN A 295 -35.54 23.48 -33.79
CA ASN A 295 -36.59 23.70 -34.77
C ASN A 295 -37.84 23.00 -34.26
N LEU A 296 -38.82 23.78 -33.83
CA LEU A 296 -40.11 23.27 -33.39
C LEU A 296 -41.12 23.41 -34.54
N GLU A 297 -41.50 22.27 -35.11
CA GLU A 297 -42.54 22.18 -36.13
C GLU A 297 -43.86 21.79 -35.46
N SER A 298 -44.85 22.69 -35.52
CA SER A 298 -46.22 22.45 -35.08
C SER A 298 -47.18 22.77 -36.23
N ALA A 299 -48.36 22.17 -36.26
CA ALA A 299 -49.27 22.22 -37.40
C ALA A 299 -49.54 23.66 -37.89
N GLY A 300 -48.86 24.06 -38.98
CA GLY A 300 -48.97 25.38 -39.60
C GLY A 300 -47.98 26.44 -39.12
N SER A 301 -47.04 26.11 -38.22
CA SER A 301 -46.02 27.04 -37.71
C SER A 301 -44.68 26.35 -37.50
N ASN A 302 -43.63 26.92 -38.08
CA ASN A 302 -42.25 26.56 -37.77
C ASN A 302 -41.65 27.68 -36.92
N ALA A 303 -41.09 27.31 -35.77
CA ALA A 303 -40.35 28.20 -34.89
C ALA A 303 -38.91 27.70 -34.79
N VAL A 304 -37.98 28.48 -35.31
CA VAL A 304 -36.54 28.23 -35.15
C VAL A 304 -36.08 29.06 -33.97
N SER A 305 -35.44 28.43 -32.99
CA SER A 305 -34.82 29.11 -31.87
C SER A 305 -33.32 28.81 -31.79
N ASN A 306 -32.54 29.89 -31.68
CA ASN A 306 -31.12 29.84 -31.39
C ASN A 306 -30.94 30.30 -29.95
N ASN A 307 -30.28 29.50 -29.13
CA ASN A 307 -30.08 29.73 -27.70
C ASN A 307 -28.58 29.74 -27.38
N LEU A 308 -28.13 30.75 -26.64
CA LEU A 308 -26.82 30.80 -26.00
C LEU A 308 -27.04 30.93 -24.50
N GLU A 309 -26.61 29.94 -23.74
CA GLU A 309 -26.69 29.93 -22.28
C GLU A 309 -25.29 29.82 -21.70
N ALA A 310 -24.92 30.77 -20.86
CA ALA A 310 -23.74 30.69 -20.00
C ALA A 310 -24.20 30.52 -18.55
N SER A 311 -23.54 29.65 -17.80
CA SER A 311 -23.84 29.44 -16.39
C SER A 311 -22.59 29.19 -15.56
N ALA A 312 -22.71 29.46 -14.27
CA ALA A 312 -21.71 29.18 -13.26
C ALA A 312 -22.41 28.65 -12.01
N ASP A 313 -22.11 27.40 -11.62
CA ASP A 313 -22.60 26.76 -10.39
C ASP A 313 -21.46 26.72 -9.37
N LEU A 314 -21.68 27.28 -8.19
CA LEU A 314 -20.81 27.15 -7.02
C LEU A 314 -21.54 26.29 -5.99
N ARG A 315 -20.94 25.19 -5.53
CA ARG A 315 -21.56 24.29 -4.55
C ARG A 315 -20.61 24.02 -3.39
N LEU A 316 -21.07 24.27 -2.17
CA LEU A 316 -20.35 24.01 -0.94
C LEU A 316 -21.14 23.01 -0.09
N ARG A 317 -20.50 21.91 0.29
CA ARG A 317 -21.05 20.98 1.30
C ARG A 317 -20.46 21.33 2.67
N VAL A 318 -21.32 21.53 3.66
CA VAL A 318 -20.86 21.76 5.03
C VAL A 318 -20.80 20.45 5.81
N PRO A 319 -19.91 20.31 6.80
CA PRO A 319 -19.79 19.09 7.60
C PRO A 319 -21.08 18.67 8.30
N THR A 320 -22.02 19.58 8.57
CA THR A 320 -23.32 19.24 9.17
C THR A 320 -24.28 18.50 8.21
N GLY A 321 -23.87 18.29 6.96
CA GLY A 321 -24.66 17.66 5.90
C GLY A 321 -25.42 18.62 5.00
N GLY A 322 -25.38 19.91 5.34
CA GLY A 322 -25.99 20.94 4.51
C GLY A 322 -25.26 21.18 3.20
N THR A 323 -25.99 21.67 2.21
CA THR A 323 -25.45 22.12 0.93
C THR A 323 -25.87 23.57 0.69
N LEU A 324 -24.90 24.40 0.35
CA LEU A 324 -25.10 25.77 -0.11
C LEU A 324 -24.72 25.80 -1.59
N SER A 325 -25.65 26.17 -2.46
CA SER A 325 -25.36 26.34 -3.89
C SER A 325 -25.75 27.73 -4.37
N PHE A 326 -24.91 28.28 -5.24
CA PHE A 326 -25.14 29.53 -5.95
C PHE A 326 -25.02 29.27 -7.45
N LEU A 327 -26.10 29.49 -8.17
CA LEU A 327 -26.17 29.33 -9.62
C LEU A 327 -26.43 30.69 -10.27
N TRP A 328 -25.51 31.12 -11.12
CA TRP A 328 -25.77 32.15 -12.11
C TRP A 328 -26.05 31.49 -13.46
N ARG A 329 -27.09 31.96 -14.16
CA ARG A 329 -27.43 31.57 -15.53
C ARG A 329 -27.79 32.82 -16.32
N GLY A 330 -27.06 33.08 -17.40
CA GLY A 330 -27.38 34.05 -18.42
C GLY A 330 -27.81 33.33 -19.69
N GLN A 331 -29.00 33.66 -20.22
CA GLN A 331 -29.55 33.05 -21.42
C GLN A 331 -29.93 34.13 -22.41
N GLY A 332 -29.38 34.06 -23.62
CA GLY A 332 -29.82 34.82 -24.78
C GLY A 332 -30.50 33.89 -25.77
N ALA A 333 -31.69 34.23 -26.26
CA ALA A 333 -32.31 33.47 -27.34
C ALA A 333 -32.92 34.38 -28.40
N GLN A 334 -32.80 33.95 -29.65
CA GLN A 334 -33.47 34.52 -30.80
C GLN A 334 -34.50 33.50 -31.28
N GLN A 335 -35.77 33.93 -31.37
CA GLN A 335 -36.86 33.09 -31.85
C GLN A 335 -37.48 33.67 -33.13
N ASP A 336 -37.35 32.92 -34.22
CA ASP A 336 -37.93 33.23 -35.52
C ASP A 336 -39.18 32.36 -35.75
N GLY A 337 -40.37 32.94 -35.52
CA GLY A 337 -41.65 32.34 -35.85
C GLY A 337 -42.20 32.89 -37.17
N ARG A 338 -42.56 32.04 -38.14
CA ARG A 338 -43.18 32.47 -39.41
C ARG A 338 -44.70 32.75 -39.32
N SER A 339 -45.21 33.10 -38.14
CA SER A 339 -46.63 33.39 -37.90
C SER A 339 -46.82 34.78 -37.27
N PHE A 340 -48.04 35.27 -37.09
CA PHE A 340 -48.43 36.64 -36.68
C PHE A 340 -47.74 37.25 -35.43
N VAL A 341 -46.91 36.49 -34.71
CA VAL A 341 -46.08 36.91 -33.57
C VAL A 341 -44.65 37.06 -34.10
N GLY A 342 -44.16 38.30 -34.21
CA GLY A 342 -42.85 38.62 -34.80
C GLY A 342 -41.65 38.05 -34.05
N GLN A 343 -40.45 38.37 -34.55
CA GLN A 343 -39.17 37.99 -33.95
C GLN A 343 -39.12 38.40 -32.46
N ASN A 344 -38.77 37.44 -31.59
CA ASN A 344 -38.65 37.68 -30.16
C ASN A 344 -37.23 37.33 -29.69
N ASP A 345 -36.43 38.37 -29.48
CA ASP A 345 -35.06 38.27 -28.98
C ASP A 345 -35.07 38.65 -27.50
N PHE A 346 -34.55 37.79 -26.64
CA PHE A 346 -34.47 38.07 -25.21
C PHE A 346 -33.13 37.71 -24.62
N VAL A 347 -32.71 38.49 -23.63
CA VAL A 347 -31.60 38.17 -22.73
C VAL A 347 -32.14 38.15 -21.32
N ARG A 348 -31.98 37.03 -20.64
CA ARG A 348 -32.45 36.81 -19.27
C ARG A 348 -31.30 36.39 -18.40
N GLN A 349 -31.30 36.87 -17.17
CA GLN A 349 -30.40 36.42 -16.14
C GLN A 349 -31.18 35.79 -15.00
N ARG A 350 -30.54 34.84 -14.32
CA ARG A 350 -31.10 34.15 -13.17
C ARG A 350 -29.98 33.87 -12.17
N LEU A 351 -30.17 34.35 -10.95
CA LEU A 351 -29.34 34.07 -9.79
C LEU A 351 -30.16 33.20 -8.83
N VAL A 352 -29.66 32.03 -8.47
CA VAL A 352 -30.31 31.12 -7.54
C VAL A 352 -29.37 30.82 -6.40
N LEU A 353 -29.74 31.21 -5.17
CA LEU A 353 -29.07 30.77 -3.95
C LEU A 353 -29.94 29.71 -3.29
N THR A 354 -29.40 28.53 -3.03
CA THR A 354 -30.11 27.43 -2.36
C THR A 354 -29.33 26.98 -1.14
N LEU A 355 -29.99 26.90 0.01
CA LEU A 355 -29.50 26.27 1.22
C LEU A 355 -30.40 25.07 1.54
N THR A 356 -29.82 23.88 1.60
CA THR A 356 -30.51 22.68 2.09
C THR A 356 -29.75 22.18 3.31
N GLN A 357 -30.40 22.09 4.47
CA GLN A 357 -29.80 21.57 5.70
C GLN A 357 -30.61 20.38 6.23
N PRO A 358 -30.06 19.15 6.20
CA PRO A 358 -30.70 18.02 6.85
C PRO A 358 -30.78 18.23 8.37
N LEU A 359 -31.92 17.87 8.95
CA LEU A 359 -32.24 18.00 10.38
C LEU A 359 -32.34 16.64 11.10
N LEU A 360 -32.46 15.52 10.36
CA LEU A 360 -32.53 14.18 10.95
C LEU A 360 -31.68 13.13 10.21
N ARG A 361 -32.14 12.61 9.06
CA ARG A 361 -31.30 11.80 8.15
C ARG A 361 -30.24 12.72 7.53
N ASN A 362 -29.01 12.26 7.43
CA ASN A 362 -27.83 13.02 7.01
C ASN A 362 -27.50 14.25 7.86
N ALA A 363 -28.11 14.41 9.04
CA ALA A 363 -27.81 15.51 9.93
C ALA A 363 -26.58 15.22 10.79
N GLY A 364 -25.76 16.24 11.00
CA GLY A 364 -24.64 16.21 11.93
C GLY A 364 -23.30 15.86 11.30
N ALA A 365 -22.22 16.25 11.99
CA ALA A 365 -20.86 16.10 11.49
C ALA A 365 -20.37 14.66 11.42
N GLU A 366 -20.90 13.78 12.26
CA GLU A 366 -20.41 12.41 12.39
C GLU A 366 -20.68 11.57 11.13
N VAL A 367 -21.92 11.56 10.64
CA VAL A 367 -22.32 10.82 9.44
C VAL A 367 -21.67 11.41 8.18
N ASN A 368 -21.62 12.73 8.08
CA ASN A 368 -21.09 13.39 6.88
C ASN A 368 -19.56 13.39 6.80
N ARG A 369 -18.85 13.32 7.94
CA ARG A 369 -17.39 13.13 7.97
C ARG A 369 -16.99 11.65 7.93
N ALA A 370 -17.94 10.72 8.03
CA ALA A 370 -17.62 9.29 8.01
C ALA A 370 -16.84 8.86 6.77
N PRO A 371 -17.14 9.30 5.52
CA PRO A 371 -16.32 8.96 4.35
C PRO A 371 -14.86 9.43 4.48
N VAL A 372 -14.62 10.62 5.04
CA VAL A 372 -13.27 11.15 5.27
C VAL A 372 -12.55 10.34 6.35
N ARG A 373 -13.25 9.96 7.42
CA ARG A 373 -12.70 9.10 8.48
C ARG A 373 -12.36 7.71 7.95
N ILE A 374 -13.21 7.13 7.10
CA ILE A 374 -12.94 5.86 6.42
C ILE A 374 -11.70 5.99 5.55
N ALA A 375 -11.58 7.03 4.72
CA ALA A 375 -10.40 7.25 3.89
C ALA A 375 -9.10 7.39 4.71
N ARG A 376 -9.16 8.01 5.90
CA ARG A 376 -8.00 8.07 6.82
C ARG A 376 -7.65 6.72 7.44
N ILE A 377 -8.66 5.90 7.77
CA ILE A 377 -8.46 4.53 8.21
C ILE A 377 -7.82 3.71 7.09
N ASP A 378 -8.33 3.84 5.86
CA ASP A 378 -7.80 3.16 4.69
C ASP A 378 -6.35 3.59 4.40
N GLU A 379 -6.00 4.87 4.53
CA GLU A 379 -4.60 5.32 4.43
C GLU A 379 -3.70 4.70 5.51
N THR A 380 -4.21 4.51 6.71
CA THR A 380 -3.47 3.83 7.78
C THR A 380 -3.28 2.34 7.46
N ILE A 381 -4.31 1.68 6.92
CA ILE A 381 -4.21 0.30 6.43
C ILE A 381 -3.17 0.20 5.31
N ASN A 382 -3.20 1.12 4.34
CA ASN A 382 -2.24 1.20 3.24
C ASN A 382 -0.79 1.34 3.72
N LEU A 383 -0.55 2.16 4.75
CA LEU A 383 0.75 2.27 5.43
C LEU A 383 1.17 0.95 6.08
N LEU A 384 0.26 0.25 6.76
CA LEU A 384 0.53 -1.05 7.35
C LEU A 384 0.78 -2.13 6.29
N THR A 385 0.11 -2.07 5.14
CA THR A 385 0.40 -2.94 3.99
C THR A 385 1.80 -2.70 3.45
N LEU A 386 2.21 -1.45 3.26
CA LEU A 386 3.60 -1.13 2.91
C LEU A 386 4.58 -1.69 3.95
N LYS A 387 4.30 -1.47 5.26
CA LYS A 387 5.12 -2.01 6.35
C LYS A 387 5.28 -3.53 6.24
N GLN A 388 4.19 -4.25 5.97
CA GLN A 388 4.21 -5.70 5.81
C GLN A 388 5.02 -6.15 4.59
N THR A 389 4.87 -5.47 3.45
CA THR A 389 5.65 -5.75 2.23
C THR A 389 7.13 -5.58 2.51
N LEU A 390 7.55 -4.47 3.12
CA LEU A 390 8.95 -4.23 3.48
C LEU A 390 9.49 -5.33 4.41
N ILE A 391 8.75 -5.67 5.47
CA ILE A 391 9.11 -6.75 6.40
C ILE A 391 9.35 -8.08 5.66
N ASN A 392 8.45 -8.44 4.73
CA ASN A 392 8.54 -9.70 3.99
C ASN A 392 9.72 -9.72 3.01
N GLU A 393 9.90 -8.67 2.22
CA GLU A 393 10.96 -8.59 1.21
C GLU A 393 12.36 -8.51 1.84
N ILE A 394 12.51 -7.73 2.93
CA ILE A 394 13.76 -7.68 3.70
C ILE A 394 14.06 -9.05 4.29
N THR A 395 13.06 -9.72 4.88
CA THR A 395 13.24 -11.08 5.43
C THR A 395 13.67 -12.05 4.34
N ALA A 396 13.03 -12.01 3.17
CA ALA A 396 13.38 -12.86 2.04
C ALA A 396 14.84 -12.64 1.58
N ALA A 397 15.28 -11.39 1.50
CA ALA A 397 16.66 -11.04 1.16
C ALA A 397 17.67 -11.56 2.20
N ILE A 398 17.36 -11.43 3.50
CA ILE A 398 18.20 -11.95 4.60
C ILE A 398 18.34 -13.47 4.50
N LEU A 399 17.24 -14.18 4.27
CA LEU A 399 17.25 -15.64 4.15
C LEU A 399 18.02 -16.10 2.90
N ALA A 400 17.85 -15.42 1.77
CA ALA A 400 18.59 -15.71 0.54
C ALA A 400 20.11 -15.50 0.70
N TYR A 401 20.51 -14.42 1.37
CA TYR A 401 21.92 -14.17 1.70
C TYR A 401 22.51 -15.28 2.57
N ARG A 402 21.79 -15.72 3.61
CA ARG A 402 22.27 -16.81 4.47
C ARG A 402 22.33 -18.16 3.77
N ASN A 403 21.44 -18.41 2.81
CA ASN A 403 21.52 -19.59 1.96
C ASN A 403 22.77 -19.56 1.07
N LEU A 404 23.15 -18.40 0.54
CA LEU A 404 24.40 -18.23 -0.21
C LEU A 404 25.62 -18.45 0.69
N LEU A 405 25.63 -17.85 1.89
CA LEU A 405 26.69 -18.05 2.88
C LEU A 405 26.84 -19.54 3.25
N GLN A 406 25.72 -20.23 3.49
CA GLN A 406 25.72 -21.67 3.77
C GLN A 406 26.30 -22.47 2.61
N ALA A 407 25.91 -22.18 1.37
CA ALA A 407 26.43 -22.88 0.20
C ALA A 407 27.94 -22.67 0.03
N GLN A 408 28.44 -21.47 0.33
CA GLN A 408 29.86 -21.13 0.30
C GLN A 408 30.66 -21.91 1.35
N GLU A 409 30.16 -21.99 2.59
CA GLU A 409 30.81 -22.77 3.66
C GLU A 409 30.80 -24.28 3.36
N ARG A 410 29.71 -24.80 2.78
CA ARG A 410 29.65 -26.19 2.30
C ARG A 410 30.67 -26.47 1.20
N LEU A 411 30.91 -25.51 0.30
CA LEU A 411 31.96 -25.62 -0.72
C LEU A 411 33.35 -25.67 -0.09
N VAL A 412 33.60 -24.89 0.96
CA VAL A 412 34.87 -24.94 1.72
C VAL A 412 35.05 -26.32 2.37
N ILE A 413 34.01 -26.87 3.00
CA ILE A 413 34.03 -28.22 3.59
C ILE A 413 34.31 -29.27 2.52
N ALA A 414 33.59 -29.26 1.39
CA ALA A 414 33.76 -30.23 0.30
C ALA A 414 35.18 -30.20 -0.31
N ARG A 415 35.76 -28.99 -0.49
CA ARG A 415 37.15 -28.85 -0.94
C ARG A 415 38.15 -29.44 0.05
N SER A 416 37.95 -29.20 1.35
CA SER A 416 38.79 -29.77 2.41
C SER A 416 38.68 -31.30 2.46
N SER A 417 37.48 -31.85 2.26
CA SER A 417 37.26 -33.30 2.20
C SER A 417 37.96 -33.95 1.01
N LEU A 418 37.85 -33.35 -0.18
CA LEU A 418 38.54 -33.84 -1.38
C LEU A 418 40.06 -33.83 -1.19
N ALA A 419 40.63 -32.72 -0.69
CA ALA A 419 42.06 -32.63 -0.43
C ALA A 419 42.54 -33.70 0.57
N SER A 420 41.73 -33.98 1.60
CA SER A 420 42.03 -35.02 2.60
C SER A 420 41.93 -36.43 2.00
N ALA A 421 40.99 -36.68 1.10
CA ALA A 421 40.85 -37.96 0.39
C ALA A 421 42.01 -38.20 -0.59
N GLU A 422 42.46 -37.17 -1.31
CA GLU A 422 43.62 -37.23 -2.20
C GLU A 422 44.91 -37.52 -1.42
N GLN A 423 45.13 -36.86 -0.28
CA GLN A 423 46.26 -37.15 0.60
C GLN A 423 46.23 -38.61 1.09
N GLN A 424 45.04 -39.13 1.40
CA GLN A 424 44.91 -40.53 1.83
C GLN A 424 45.34 -41.51 0.74
N VAL A 425 45.12 -41.19 -0.54
CA VAL A 425 45.59 -42.04 -1.65
C VAL A 425 47.11 -42.09 -1.66
N GLU A 426 47.76 -40.93 -1.54
CA GLU A 426 49.22 -40.83 -1.50
C GLU A 426 49.80 -41.61 -0.31
N ASP A 427 49.29 -41.37 0.89
CA ASP A 427 49.75 -42.03 2.12
C ASP A 427 49.56 -43.55 2.03
N THR A 428 48.43 -44.01 1.50
CA THR A 428 48.13 -45.44 1.35
C THR A 428 49.03 -46.10 0.30
N GLN A 429 49.32 -45.40 -0.81
CA GLN A 429 50.20 -45.91 -1.86
C GLN A 429 51.62 -46.13 -1.33
N VAL A 430 52.16 -45.18 -0.56
CA VAL A 430 53.48 -45.30 0.07
C VAL A 430 53.55 -46.52 0.99
N LEU A 431 52.49 -46.80 1.75
CA LEU A 431 52.44 -47.95 2.64
C LEU A 431 52.31 -49.29 1.88
N ILE A 432 51.61 -49.31 0.74
CA ILE A 432 51.52 -50.48 -0.13
C ILE A 432 52.89 -50.75 -0.78
N ASP A 433 53.56 -49.72 -1.29
CA ASP A 433 54.88 -49.84 -1.92
C ASP A 433 55.94 -50.31 -0.91
N ALA A 434 55.79 -49.92 0.36
CA ALA A 434 56.59 -50.40 1.48
C ALA A 434 56.21 -51.83 1.95
N GLY A 435 55.20 -52.47 1.35
CA GLY A 435 54.71 -53.80 1.72
C GLY A 435 53.99 -53.87 3.06
N ARG A 436 53.56 -52.73 3.62
CA ARG A 436 52.87 -52.63 4.92
C ARG A 436 51.35 -52.72 4.83
N ARG A 437 50.77 -52.65 3.64
CA ARG A 437 49.31 -52.68 3.42
C ARG A 437 48.91 -53.53 2.20
N PRO A 438 47.71 -54.15 2.20
CA PRO A 438 47.17 -54.85 1.03
C PRO A 438 46.82 -53.91 -0.14
N ALA A 439 47.05 -54.39 -1.37
CA ALA A 439 46.69 -53.64 -2.58
C ALA A 439 45.18 -53.37 -2.76
N ILE A 440 44.30 -54.05 -2.03
CA ILE A 440 42.85 -53.79 -2.08
C ILE A 440 42.48 -52.44 -1.42
N ASP A 441 43.30 -51.94 -0.49
CA ASP A 441 43.02 -50.70 0.23
C ASP A 441 43.01 -49.49 -0.72
N ILE A 442 43.83 -49.49 -1.78
CA ILE A 442 43.88 -48.39 -2.76
C ILE A 442 42.54 -48.18 -3.48
N ILE A 443 41.82 -49.26 -3.78
CA ILE A 443 40.52 -49.19 -4.48
C ILE A 443 39.48 -48.51 -3.58
N THR A 444 39.55 -48.74 -2.27
CA THR A 444 38.63 -48.13 -1.29
C THR A 444 38.83 -46.62 -1.21
N VAL A 445 40.09 -46.15 -1.17
CA VAL A 445 40.41 -44.72 -1.10
C VAL A 445 40.19 -44.03 -2.44
N GLN A 446 40.50 -44.67 -3.58
CA GLN A 446 40.18 -44.13 -4.90
C GLN A 446 38.66 -43.95 -5.11
N ARG A 447 37.85 -44.88 -4.62
CA ARG A 447 36.38 -44.73 -4.61
C ARG A 447 35.95 -43.52 -3.78
N ASP A 448 36.62 -43.27 -2.65
CA ASP A 448 36.33 -42.12 -1.79
C ASP A 448 36.63 -40.80 -2.50
N VAL A 449 37.80 -40.66 -3.16
CA VAL A 449 38.13 -39.49 -4.00
C VAL A 449 37.05 -39.24 -5.05
N ALA A 450 36.60 -40.28 -5.76
CA ALA A 450 35.53 -40.13 -6.75
C ALA A 450 34.20 -39.68 -6.12
N THR A 451 33.90 -40.13 -4.90
CA THR A 451 32.71 -39.68 -4.14
C THR A 451 32.84 -38.20 -3.76
N GLN A 452 34.02 -37.79 -3.27
CA GLN A 452 34.30 -36.41 -2.88
C GLN A 452 34.30 -35.43 -4.07
N GLN A 453 34.74 -35.87 -5.25
CA GLN A 453 34.63 -35.09 -6.49
C GLN A 453 33.17 -34.81 -6.89
N VAL A 454 32.27 -35.79 -6.69
CA VAL A 454 30.83 -35.58 -6.91
C VAL A 454 30.26 -34.61 -5.86
N GLY A 455 30.68 -34.74 -4.60
CA GLY A 455 30.31 -33.80 -3.53
C GLY A 455 30.71 -32.36 -3.84
N LEU A 456 31.94 -32.15 -4.30
CA LEU A 456 32.45 -30.84 -4.72
C LEU A 456 31.62 -30.23 -5.85
N LEU A 457 31.36 -31.00 -6.91
CA LEU A 457 30.54 -30.53 -8.04
C LEU A 457 29.14 -30.08 -7.60
N ASN A 458 28.52 -30.82 -6.67
CA ASN A 458 27.20 -30.46 -6.13
C ASN A 458 27.27 -29.19 -5.26
N ALA A 459 28.33 -29.02 -4.48
CA ALA A 459 28.54 -27.82 -3.67
C ALA A 459 28.76 -26.58 -4.55
N GLU A 460 29.52 -26.71 -5.64
CA GLU A 460 29.73 -25.64 -6.64
C GLU A 460 28.41 -25.23 -7.31
N GLY A 461 27.60 -26.21 -7.74
CA GLY A 461 26.27 -25.94 -8.28
C GLY A 461 25.33 -25.27 -7.27
N SER A 462 25.44 -25.63 -5.99
CA SER A 462 24.63 -25.02 -4.91
C SER A 462 25.00 -23.55 -4.67
N VAL A 463 26.28 -23.19 -4.77
CA VAL A 463 26.73 -21.78 -4.70
C VAL A 463 26.16 -20.99 -5.87
N GLN A 464 26.26 -21.51 -7.10
CA GLN A 464 25.72 -20.83 -8.28
C GLN A 464 24.20 -20.61 -8.16
N GLN A 465 23.46 -21.64 -7.72
CA GLN A 465 22.00 -21.55 -7.59
C GLN A 465 21.57 -20.55 -6.50
N SER A 466 22.25 -20.55 -5.35
CA SER A 466 21.96 -19.63 -4.25
C SER A 466 22.33 -18.18 -4.60
N GLN A 467 23.39 -17.97 -5.38
CA GLN A 467 23.78 -16.67 -5.90
C GLN A 467 22.72 -16.11 -6.86
N LEU A 468 22.25 -16.90 -7.82
CA LEU A 468 21.20 -16.48 -8.76
C LEU A 468 19.91 -16.10 -8.03
N ASN A 469 19.52 -16.88 -7.01
CA ASN A 469 18.34 -16.57 -6.18
C ASN A 469 18.50 -15.24 -5.42
N LEU A 470 19.69 -14.96 -4.90
CA LEU A 470 19.97 -13.68 -4.25
C LEU A 470 19.92 -12.51 -5.25
N LEU A 471 20.52 -12.67 -6.43
CA LEU A 471 20.51 -11.65 -7.48
C LEU A 471 19.08 -11.35 -7.96
N GLU A 472 18.22 -12.35 -8.06
CA GLU A 472 16.81 -12.19 -8.41
C GLU A 472 16.06 -11.33 -7.38
N ILE A 473 16.22 -11.62 -6.07
CA ILE A 473 15.56 -10.87 -4.99
C ILE A 473 16.05 -9.42 -4.90
N LEU A 474 17.34 -9.20 -5.17
CA LEU A 474 17.96 -7.87 -5.20
C LEU A 474 17.74 -7.13 -6.52
N ASP A 475 17.07 -7.75 -7.50
CA ASP A 475 16.90 -7.26 -8.87
C ASP A 475 18.21 -6.80 -9.53
N LEU A 476 19.29 -7.55 -9.31
CA LEU A 476 20.61 -7.30 -9.87
C LEU A 476 20.87 -8.16 -11.13
N SER A 477 21.88 -7.78 -11.92
CA SER A 477 22.25 -8.53 -13.13
C SER A 477 22.84 -9.90 -12.78
N ASP A 478 22.53 -10.91 -13.61
CA ASP A 478 22.90 -12.32 -13.41
C ASP A 478 24.39 -12.62 -13.67
N ASP A 479 25.13 -11.67 -14.23
CA ASP A 479 26.55 -11.76 -14.52
C ASP A 479 27.46 -11.37 -13.33
N LEU A 480 26.90 -10.81 -12.26
CA LEU A 480 27.65 -10.35 -11.10
C LEU A 480 28.16 -11.51 -10.23
N ASN A 481 29.46 -11.48 -9.90
CA ASN A 481 30.07 -12.41 -8.97
C ASN A 481 29.99 -11.91 -7.52
N VAL A 482 28.98 -12.37 -6.77
CA VAL A 482 28.66 -11.93 -5.42
C VAL A 482 29.10 -12.96 -4.37
N VAL A 483 29.77 -12.50 -3.32
CA VAL A 483 30.27 -13.33 -2.22
C VAL A 483 29.77 -12.83 -0.87
N ALA A 484 29.25 -13.71 -0.01
CA ALA A 484 28.85 -13.38 1.34
C ALA A 484 30.06 -13.49 2.26
N ILE A 485 30.33 -12.45 3.07
CA ILE A 485 31.56 -12.37 3.88
C ILE A 485 31.34 -12.38 5.38
N ASP A 486 30.08 -12.42 5.85
CA ASP A 486 29.79 -12.37 7.28
C ASP A 486 30.09 -13.69 7.98
N THR A 487 30.58 -13.59 9.23
CA THR A 487 30.74 -14.74 10.11
C THR A 487 29.47 -14.95 10.95
N PRO A 488 28.87 -16.14 10.94
CA PRO A 488 27.66 -16.40 11.73
C PRO A 488 27.99 -16.36 13.23
N MET A 489 27.54 -15.30 13.92
CA MET A 489 27.69 -15.17 15.37
C MET A 489 26.46 -15.74 16.08
N VAL A 490 26.67 -16.73 16.94
CA VAL A 490 25.61 -17.39 17.72
C VAL A 490 25.65 -16.86 19.16
N GLU A 491 24.68 -16.03 19.52
CA GLU A 491 24.48 -15.55 20.89
C GLU A 491 23.08 -15.94 21.35
N SER A 492 22.91 -16.30 22.63
CA SER A 492 21.62 -16.72 23.20
C SER A 492 20.79 -15.50 23.63
N PRO A 493 19.61 -15.25 23.04
CA PRO A 493 18.70 -14.22 23.53
C PRO A 493 17.89 -14.78 24.70
N ALA A 494 17.74 -13.95 25.74
CA ALA A 494 16.73 -14.22 26.77
C ALA A 494 15.35 -13.83 26.20
N LEU A 495 14.54 -14.84 25.84
CA LEU A 495 13.21 -14.63 25.28
C LEU A 495 12.13 -14.82 26.36
N ASP A 496 11.40 -13.76 26.69
CA ASP A 496 10.20 -13.82 27.54
C ASP A 496 8.95 -13.70 26.65
N PHE A 497 8.09 -14.73 26.70
CA PHE A 497 6.85 -14.77 25.93
C PHE A 497 5.97 -13.54 26.18
N ALA A 498 5.82 -13.10 27.43
CA ALA A 498 4.91 -12.00 27.75
C ALA A 498 5.37 -10.67 27.11
N VAL A 499 6.68 -10.42 27.12
CA VAL A 499 7.29 -9.22 26.51
C VAL A 499 7.17 -9.28 24.99
N ILE A 500 7.50 -10.43 24.39
CA ILE A 500 7.50 -10.59 22.93
C ILE A 500 6.07 -10.55 22.37
N GLN A 501 5.09 -11.12 23.09
CA GLN A 501 3.68 -11.03 22.73
C GLN A 501 3.20 -9.57 22.67
N GLN A 502 3.54 -8.75 23.67
CA GLN A 502 3.17 -7.34 23.65
C GLN A 502 3.80 -6.58 22.48
N ILE A 503 5.08 -6.85 22.18
CA ILE A 503 5.74 -6.26 21.01
C ILE A 503 4.97 -6.66 19.74
N ALA A 504 4.64 -7.93 19.57
CA ALA A 504 3.89 -8.42 18.42
C ALA A 504 2.52 -7.74 18.29
N LEU A 505 1.75 -7.61 19.37
CA LEU A 505 0.44 -6.95 19.33
C LEU A 505 0.53 -5.46 19.00
N ASN A 506 1.64 -4.79 19.30
CA ASN A 506 1.84 -3.37 19.00
C ASN A 506 2.39 -3.13 17.59
N ASN A 507 3.13 -4.10 17.04
CA ASN A 507 3.89 -3.90 15.80
C ASN A 507 3.36 -4.68 14.59
N GLN A 508 2.62 -5.78 14.82
CA GLN A 508 2.25 -6.71 13.76
C GLN A 508 1.17 -6.12 12.82
N PRO A 509 1.47 -5.90 11.53
CA PRO A 509 0.57 -5.19 10.63
C PRO A 509 -0.81 -5.83 10.48
N ASN A 510 -0.89 -7.16 10.37
CA ASN A 510 -2.17 -7.87 10.17
C ASN A 510 -3.12 -7.72 11.37
N TYR A 511 -2.59 -7.69 12.60
CA TYR A 511 -3.39 -7.49 13.80
C TYR A 511 -3.90 -6.05 13.89
N LEU A 512 -3.02 -5.07 13.65
CA LEU A 512 -3.38 -3.65 13.64
C LEU A 512 -4.40 -3.33 12.52
N GLN A 513 -4.25 -3.91 11.33
CA GLN A 513 -5.24 -3.80 10.26
C GLN A 513 -6.60 -4.35 10.70
N SER A 514 -6.64 -5.50 11.37
CA SER A 514 -7.89 -6.09 11.87
C SER A 514 -8.60 -5.19 12.91
N GLN A 515 -7.85 -4.43 13.72
CA GLN A 515 -8.43 -3.43 14.62
C GLN A 515 -9.04 -2.25 13.85
N LEU A 516 -8.32 -1.75 12.84
CA LEU A 516 -8.79 -0.66 11.98
C LEU A 516 -10.06 -1.04 11.18
N GLU A 517 -10.17 -2.30 10.77
CA GLU A 517 -11.34 -2.84 10.09
C GLU A 517 -12.62 -2.78 10.95
N ILE A 518 -12.50 -2.94 12.27
CA ILE A 518 -13.65 -2.75 13.18
C ILE A 518 -14.11 -1.29 13.12
N ASN A 519 -13.19 -0.34 13.27
CA ASN A 519 -13.51 1.09 13.21
C ASN A 519 -14.17 1.46 11.87
N ARG A 520 -13.71 0.86 10.76
CA ARG A 520 -14.31 1.04 9.44
C ARG A 520 -15.72 0.45 9.37
N ALA A 521 -15.93 -0.76 9.90
CA ALA A 521 -17.23 -1.42 9.94
C ALA A 521 -18.25 -0.66 10.81
N GLU A 522 -17.82 -0.09 11.95
CA GLU A 522 -18.64 0.76 12.81
C GLU A 522 -19.15 2.00 12.07
N LEU A 523 -18.27 2.70 11.35
CA LEU A 523 -18.66 3.88 10.55
C LEU A 523 -19.65 3.51 9.44
N ASN A 524 -19.46 2.36 8.78
CA ASN A 524 -20.40 1.87 7.77
C ASN A 524 -21.76 1.50 8.36
N LEU A 525 -21.79 0.89 9.55
CA LEU A 525 -23.02 0.63 10.28
C LEU A 525 -23.75 1.93 10.66
N LEU A 526 -23.00 2.93 11.13
CA LEU A 526 -23.53 4.26 11.46
C LEU A 526 -24.22 4.92 10.25
N ILE A 527 -23.60 4.85 9.07
CA ILE A 527 -24.20 5.36 7.82
C ILE A 527 -25.49 4.59 7.49
N ALA A 528 -25.47 3.25 7.58
CA ALA A 528 -26.64 2.42 7.29
C ALA A 528 -27.81 2.67 8.26
N GLU A 529 -27.52 2.85 9.55
CA GLU A 529 -28.51 3.26 10.56
C GLU A 529 -29.10 4.63 10.27
N ASN A 530 -28.26 5.59 9.86
CA ASN A 530 -28.70 6.91 9.49
C ASN A 530 -29.66 6.88 8.29
N ASN A 531 -29.36 6.08 7.26
CA ASN A 531 -30.16 5.96 6.05
C ASN A 531 -31.60 5.46 6.29
N ARG A 532 -31.85 4.75 7.41
CA ARG A 532 -33.19 4.25 7.83
C ARG A 532 -34.06 5.33 8.49
N ARG A 533 -33.49 6.48 8.85
CA ARG A 533 -34.22 7.58 9.50
C ARG A 533 -35.12 8.31 8.52
N TRP A 534 -36.11 9.04 9.04
CA TRP A 534 -36.92 9.95 8.23
C TRP A 534 -36.04 11.08 7.67
N ASN A 535 -36.28 11.46 6.43
CA ASN A 535 -35.64 12.62 5.82
C ASN A 535 -36.41 13.87 6.25
N ILE A 536 -35.74 14.78 6.96
CA ILE A 536 -36.31 16.05 7.41
C ILE A 536 -35.28 17.10 7.05
N ASP A 537 -35.57 17.92 6.04
CA ASP A 537 -34.63 18.91 5.52
C ASP A 537 -35.22 20.32 5.66
N LEU A 538 -34.42 21.26 6.15
CA LEU A 538 -34.67 22.68 5.99
C LEU A 538 -34.20 23.09 4.59
N SER A 539 -35.10 23.64 3.78
CA SER A 539 -34.77 24.19 2.46
C SER A 539 -35.06 25.68 2.43
N ALA A 540 -34.11 26.46 1.92
CA ALA A 540 -34.28 27.87 1.63
C ALA A 540 -33.75 28.15 0.21
N ASN A 541 -34.51 28.91 -0.58
CA ASN A 541 -34.20 29.23 -1.95
C ASN A 541 -34.49 30.71 -2.21
N ILE A 542 -33.51 31.42 -2.74
CA ILE A 542 -33.67 32.77 -3.28
C ILE A 542 -33.47 32.65 -4.78
N ASN A 543 -34.48 33.03 -5.55
CA ASN A 543 -34.42 33.13 -6.99
C ASN A 543 -34.57 34.60 -7.39
N HIS A 544 -33.52 35.18 -7.93
CA HIS A 544 -33.50 36.55 -8.42
C HIS A 544 -33.33 36.55 -9.94
N ASN A 545 -34.25 37.19 -10.63
CA ASN A 545 -34.25 37.33 -12.08
C ASN A 545 -34.02 38.81 -12.42
N PRO A 546 -32.76 39.25 -12.52
CA PRO A 546 -32.47 40.63 -12.88
C PRO A 546 -32.83 40.85 -14.36
N SER A 547 -33.47 41.98 -14.64
CA SER A 547 -33.79 42.45 -15.99
C SER A 547 -33.52 43.96 -16.06
N GLY A 548 -33.28 44.47 -17.27
CA GLY A 548 -33.23 45.91 -17.54
C GLY A 548 -34.61 46.57 -17.51
N ASP A 549 -35.68 45.78 -17.55
CA ASP A 549 -37.06 46.20 -17.39
C ASP A 549 -37.54 45.90 -15.96
N ILE A 550 -38.06 46.92 -15.27
CA ILE A 550 -38.52 46.85 -13.88
C ILE A 550 -39.71 45.88 -13.73
N ILE A 551 -40.51 45.71 -14.80
CA ILE A 551 -41.67 44.80 -14.81
C ILE A 551 -41.23 43.34 -14.92
N GLU A 552 -40.08 43.08 -15.55
CA GLU A 552 -39.53 41.73 -15.70
C GLU A 552 -38.58 41.33 -14.56
N GLN A 553 -38.16 42.30 -13.73
CA GLN A 553 -37.38 42.04 -12.54
C GLN A 553 -38.22 41.34 -11.47
N SER A 554 -37.75 40.21 -10.95
CA SER A 554 -38.42 39.53 -9.84
C SER A 554 -37.42 38.94 -8.84
N THR A 555 -37.83 38.93 -7.57
CA THR A 555 -37.12 38.25 -6.49
C THR A 555 -38.12 37.40 -5.74
N ASP A 556 -37.87 36.10 -5.68
CA ASP A 556 -38.68 35.12 -4.98
C ASP A 556 -37.85 34.47 -3.87
N PHE A 557 -38.36 34.49 -2.65
CA PHE A 557 -37.76 33.82 -1.50
C PHE A 557 -38.72 32.76 -0.98
N ARG A 558 -38.21 31.54 -0.86
CA ARG A 558 -38.95 30.41 -0.30
C ARG A 558 -38.13 29.76 0.78
N ALA A 559 -38.76 29.48 1.91
CA ALA A 559 -38.19 28.63 2.94
C ALA A 559 -39.25 27.64 3.42
N GLY A 560 -38.84 26.41 3.72
CA GLY A 560 -39.76 25.37 4.15
C GLY A 560 -39.04 24.12 4.65
N ILE A 561 -39.79 23.29 5.37
CA ILE A 561 -39.32 21.98 5.85
C ILE A 561 -39.87 20.91 4.92
N VAL A 562 -38.99 20.06 4.40
CA VAL A 562 -39.37 18.91 3.57
C VAL A 562 -39.25 17.66 4.43
N VAL A 563 -40.36 16.95 4.61
CA VAL A 563 -40.40 15.67 5.34
C VAL A 563 -40.71 14.57 4.34
N SER A 564 -39.84 13.57 4.24
CA SER A 564 -40.04 12.43 3.35
C SER A 564 -39.51 11.13 3.95
N LYS A 565 -40.12 10.01 3.59
CA LYS A 565 -39.65 8.66 3.93
C LYS A 565 -40.08 7.69 2.85
N THR A 566 -39.12 6.94 2.32
CA THR A 566 -39.41 5.81 1.43
C THR A 566 -39.95 4.66 2.29
N LEU A 567 -41.14 4.15 1.95
CA LEU A 567 -41.77 3.00 2.62
C LEU A 567 -41.65 1.76 1.74
N GLY A 568 -41.40 0.60 2.36
CA GLY A 568 -41.33 -0.67 1.66
C GLY A 568 -40.07 -0.89 0.82
N ASP A 569 -38.96 -0.19 1.11
CA ASP A 569 -37.67 -0.46 0.48
C ASP A 569 -36.88 -1.52 1.29
N PRO A 570 -36.83 -2.79 0.85
CA PRO A 570 -36.09 -3.83 1.56
C PRO A 570 -34.57 -3.62 1.52
N ASN A 571 -34.05 -2.76 0.63
CA ASN A 571 -32.61 -2.51 0.55
C ASN A 571 -32.09 -1.81 1.82
N LEU A 572 -32.85 -0.87 2.39
CA LEU A 572 -32.45 -0.15 3.61
C LEU A 572 -32.28 -1.09 4.81
N GLU A 573 -33.18 -2.06 4.97
CA GLU A 573 -33.06 -3.05 6.04
C GLU A 573 -31.93 -4.04 5.75
N ARG A 574 -31.83 -4.54 4.50
CA ARG A 574 -30.74 -5.42 4.07
C ARG A 574 -29.37 -4.78 4.32
N ASP A 575 -29.20 -3.51 4.00
CA ASP A 575 -27.91 -2.82 4.12
C ASP A 575 -27.53 -2.57 5.58
N PHE A 576 -28.50 -2.29 6.45
CA PHE A 576 -28.27 -2.25 7.90
C PHE A 576 -27.85 -3.63 8.44
N GLN A 577 -28.60 -4.69 8.11
CA GLN A 577 -28.27 -6.05 8.55
C GLN A 577 -26.91 -6.50 8.01
N ARG A 578 -26.60 -6.16 6.75
CA ARG A 578 -25.28 -6.43 6.15
C ARG A 578 -24.17 -5.76 6.94
N ASN A 579 -24.26 -4.46 7.19
CA ASN A 579 -23.20 -3.74 7.92
C ASN A 579 -23.10 -4.20 9.39
N ARG A 580 -24.22 -4.59 10.00
CA ARG A 580 -24.21 -5.19 11.33
C ARG A 580 -23.48 -6.53 11.35
N VAL A 581 -23.75 -7.40 10.37
CA VAL A 581 -23.03 -8.67 10.21
C VAL A 581 -21.55 -8.44 9.90
N ASN A 582 -21.22 -7.46 9.05
CA ASN A 582 -19.83 -7.10 8.75
C ASN A 582 -19.06 -6.67 10.00
N LEU A 583 -19.69 -5.90 10.90
CA LEU A 583 -19.08 -5.54 12.19
C LEU A 583 -18.81 -6.78 13.06
N LEU A 584 -19.79 -7.66 13.21
CA LEU A 584 -19.62 -8.92 13.96
C LEU A 584 -18.54 -9.82 13.34
N GLN A 585 -18.42 -9.84 12.02
CA GLN A 585 -17.35 -10.55 11.32
C GLN A 585 -15.99 -9.89 11.58
N ALA A 586 -15.89 -8.56 11.54
CA ALA A 586 -14.66 -7.84 11.86
C ALA A 586 -14.21 -8.11 13.32
N GLU A 587 -15.14 -8.13 14.28
CA GLU A 587 -14.86 -8.51 15.68
C GLU A 587 -14.36 -9.97 15.79
N ASN A 588 -14.94 -10.90 15.04
CA ASN A 588 -14.45 -12.29 14.99
C ASN A 588 -13.05 -12.37 14.37
N ASN A 589 -12.82 -11.65 13.29
CA ASN A 589 -11.52 -11.63 12.60
C ASN A 589 -10.43 -11.03 13.50
N LEU A 590 -10.72 -10.01 14.31
CA LEU A 590 -9.78 -9.48 15.30
C LEU A 590 -9.44 -10.52 16.38
N ARG A 591 -10.45 -11.25 16.88
CA ARG A 591 -10.22 -12.32 17.86
C ARG A 591 -9.34 -13.43 17.28
N GLU A 592 -9.61 -13.81 16.03
CA GLU A 592 -8.79 -14.77 15.31
C GLU A 592 -7.37 -14.25 15.06
N ALA A 593 -7.21 -12.99 14.64
CA ALA A 593 -5.91 -12.36 14.44
C ALA A 593 -5.07 -12.34 15.73
N ASN A 594 -5.68 -11.99 16.87
CA ASN A 594 -5.03 -12.05 18.19
C ASN A 594 -4.55 -13.47 18.50
N GLN A 595 -5.44 -14.47 18.35
CA GLN A 595 -5.08 -15.86 18.61
C GLN A 595 -3.95 -16.35 17.69
N ARG A 596 -4.01 -16.00 16.40
CA ARG A 596 -2.96 -16.32 15.42
C ARG A 596 -1.62 -15.71 15.80
N VAL A 597 -1.59 -14.45 16.23
CA VAL A 597 -0.37 -13.80 16.73
C VAL A 597 0.18 -14.53 17.94
N ASN A 598 -0.67 -14.87 18.92
CA ASN A 598 -0.22 -15.55 20.14
C ASN A 598 0.40 -16.93 19.84
N ILE A 599 -0.27 -17.73 19.01
CA ILE A 599 0.24 -19.05 18.60
C ILE A 599 1.54 -18.89 17.80
N ALA A 600 1.57 -17.96 16.83
CA ALA A 600 2.76 -17.73 16.02
C ALA A 600 3.96 -17.31 16.87
N VAL A 601 3.77 -16.39 17.83
CA VAL A 601 4.84 -15.95 18.74
C VAL A 601 5.35 -17.11 19.59
N GLU A 602 4.45 -17.90 20.17
CA GLU A 602 4.82 -19.05 21.00
C GLU A 602 5.62 -20.08 20.19
N ASP A 603 5.16 -20.41 18.98
CA ASP A 603 5.82 -21.35 18.08
C ASP A 603 7.19 -20.82 17.60
N ARG A 604 7.32 -19.51 17.33
CA ARG A 604 8.63 -18.91 16.95
C ARG A 604 9.61 -18.90 18.11
N ILE A 605 9.19 -18.54 19.32
CA ILE A 605 10.07 -18.60 20.50
C ILE A 605 10.55 -20.03 20.73
N ARG A 606 9.65 -21.01 20.61
CA ARG A 606 10.01 -22.43 20.73
C ARG A 606 11.02 -22.84 19.66
N ALA A 607 10.78 -22.48 18.39
CA ALA A 607 11.69 -22.78 17.29
C ALA A 607 13.10 -22.15 17.50
N VAL A 608 13.18 -20.92 18.04
CA VAL A 608 14.46 -20.29 18.37
C VAL A 608 15.18 -21.05 19.49
N ASN A 609 14.47 -21.44 20.56
CA ASN A 609 15.06 -22.19 21.66
C ASN A 609 15.54 -23.58 21.20
N GLU A 610 14.72 -24.31 20.44
CA GLU A 610 15.04 -25.62 19.91
C GLU A 610 16.24 -25.57 18.95
N SER A 611 16.25 -24.61 18.01
CA SER A 611 17.38 -24.44 17.09
C SER A 611 18.67 -24.02 17.81
N PHE A 612 18.58 -23.22 18.88
CA PHE A 612 19.74 -22.90 19.72
C PHE A 612 20.32 -24.15 20.41
N GLU A 613 19.48 -24.99 21.01
CA GLU A 613 19.91 -26.26 21.60
C GLU A 613 20.52 -27.20 20.55
N GLN A 614 19.94 -27.26 19.34
CA GLN A 614 20.48 -28.03 18.22
C GLN A 614 21.88 -27.56 17.83
N VAL A 615 22.15 -26.25 17.82
CA VAL A 615 23.51 -25.73 17.57
C VAL A 615 24.49 -26.24 18.62
N GLN A 616 24.13 -26.20 19.91
CA GLN A 616 25.00 -26.66 20.99
C GLN A 616 25.31 -28.16 20.88
N LEU A 617 24.29 -28.97 20.57
CA LEU A 617 24.43 -30.41 20.37
C LEU A 617 25.26 -30.73 19.14
N ALA A 618 25.00 -30.07 18.00
CA ALA A 618 25.72 -30.28 16.76
C ALA A 618 27.21 -29.92 16.92
N GLN A 619 27.51 -28.79 17.57
CA GLN A 619 28.89 -28.41 17.93
C GLN A 619 29.57 -29.49 18.77
N ARG A 620 28.86 -30.06 19.75
CA ARG A 620 29.41 -31.11 20.60
C ARG A 620 29.66 -32.40 19.81
N VAL A 621 28.77 -32.75 18.88
CA VAL A 621 28.93 -33.90 17.99
C VAL A 621 30.15 -33.71 17.08
N THR A 622 30.32 -32.54 16.46
CA THR A 622 31.51 -32.24 15.64
C THR A 622 32.78 -32.36 16.46
N GLN A 623 32.85 -31.76 17.66
CA GLN A 623 34.02 -31.85 18.53
C GLN A 623 34.39 -33.29 18.89
N LEU A 624 33.40 -34.15 19.15
CA LEU A 624 33.63 -35.56 19.45
C LEU A 624 34.08 -36.33 18.21
N ALA A 625 33.50 -36.06 17.04
CA ALA A 625 33.91 -36.65 15.77
C ALA A 625 35.36 -36.26 15.39
N GLU A 626 35.76 -35.01 15.65
CA GLU A 626 37.15 -34.56 15.48
C GLU A 626 38.11 -35.30 16.39
N GLN A 627 37.76 -35.46 17.68
CA GLN A 627 38.58 -36.22 18.64
C GLN A 627 38.69 -37.70 18.25
N GLU A 628 37.59 -38.31 17.79
CA GLU A 628 37.57 -39.69 17.34
C GLU A 628 38.48 -39.90 16.12
N LEU A 629 38.40 -39.02 15.12
CA LEU A 629 39.28 -39.06 13.96
C LEU A 629 40.75 -38.87 14.37
N GLN A 630 41.06 -37.89 15.21
CA GLN A 630 42.43 -37.64 15.68
C GLN A 630 43.03 -38.84 16.41
N ASN A 631 42.26 -39.48 17.30
CA ASN A 631 42.69 -40.66 18.03
C ASN A 631 42.98 -41.84 17.06
N GLU A 632 42.16 -42.01 16.03
CA GLU A 632 42.35 -43.09 15.06
C GLU A 632 43.52 -42.80 14.10
N GLU A 633 43.71 -41.55 13.70
CA GLU A 633 44.89 -41.11 12.93
C GLU A 633 46.19 -41.30 13.74
N GLU A 634 46.18 -41.05 15.05
CA GLU A 634 47.34 -41.28 15.92
C GLU A 634 47.67 -42.78 16.03
N LYS A 635 46.67 -43.65 16.24
CA LYS A 635 46.88 -45.11 16.22
C LYS A 635 47.47 -45.58 14.89
N PHE A 636 46.94 -45.06 13.78
CA PHE A 636 47.43 -45.37 12.44
C PHE A 636 48.90 -44.96 12.27
N ARG A 637 49.29 -43.77 12.75
CA ARG A 637 50.70 -43.30 12.74
C ARG A 637 51.61 -44.16 13.59
N LEU A 638 51.12 -44.68 14.71
CA LEU A 638 51.88 -45.57 15.61
C LEU A 638 52.01 -47.01 15.08
N GLY A 639 51.43 -47.32 13.91
CA GLY A 639 51.53 -48.64 13.29
C GLY A 639 50.70 -49.72 13.98
N VAL A 640 49.69 -49.31 14.76
CA VAL A 640 48.65 -50.21 15.24
C VAL A 640 47.78 -50.60 14.05
N ASP A 641 47.27 -51.83 14.01
CA ASP A 641 46.39 -52.33 12.94
C ASP A 641 45.05 -51.55 12.92
N THR A 642 45.05 -50.38 12.30
CA THR A 642 43.87 -49.57 11.97
C THR A 642 43.39 -49.94 10.56
N SER A 643 42.10 -50.11 10.37
CA SER A 643 41.49 -50.35 9.06
C SER A 643 41.42 -49.06 8.23
N ILE A 644 41.92 -49.06 6.98
CA ILE A 644 41.79 -47.91 6.06
C ILE A 644 40.33 -47.54 5.81
N LEU A 645 39.45 -48.55 5.74
CA LEU A 645 38.02 -48.35 5.61
C LEU A 645 37.44 -47.57 6.80
N GLU A 646 38.00 -47.76 8.01
CA GLU A 646 37.54 -47.06 9.20
C GLU A 646 37.96 -45.59 9.20
N LEU A 647 39.21 -45.29 8.82
CA LEU A 647 39.66 -43.89 8.65
C LEU A 647 38.80 -43.14 7.62
N VAL A 648 38.51 -43.76 6.48
CA VAL A 648 37.62 -43.17 5.46
C VAL A 648 36.22 -42.93 6.04
N ARG A 649 35.67 -43.88 6.81
CA ARG A 649 34.38 -43.70 7.48
C ARG A 649 34.38 -42.54 8.47
N LEU A 650 35.40 -42.44 9.33
CA LEU A 650 35.50 -41.38 10.33
C LEU A 650 35.67 -40.00 9.69
N ARG A 651 36.44 -39.89 8.59
CA ARG A 651 36.55 -38.64 7.82
C ARG A 651 35.23 -38.23 7.19
N ASN A 652 34.54 -39.15 6.53
CA ASN A 652 33.22 -38.87 5.95
C ASN A 652 32.18 -38.53 7.03
N ASN A 653 32.27 -39.15 8.22
CA ASN A 653 31.45 -38.78 9.38
C ASN A 653 31.77 -37.36 9.87
N LEU A 654 33.05 -36.97 9.93
CA LEU A 654 33.44 -35.61 10.31
C LEU A 654 32.93 -34.57 9.31
N GLU A 655 33.02 -34.85 8.00
CA GLU A 655 32.45 -33.98 6.97
C GLU A 655 30.94 -33.80 7.18
N GLN A 656 30.20 -34.90 7.37
CA GLN A 656 28.76 -34.85 7.59
C GLN A 656 28.41 -34.04 8.84
N THR A 657 29.10 -34.27 9.95
CA THR A 657 28.85 -33.53 11.20
C THR A 657 29.19 -32.05 11.11
N LYS A 658 30.23 -31.67 10.35
CA LYS A 658 30.52 -30.26 10.04
C LYS A 658 29.41 -29.61 9.23
N ASN A 659 28.87 -30.30 8.23
CA ASN A 659 27.71 -29.84 7.47
C ASN A 659 26.47 -29.71 8.37
N ASP A 660 26.24 -30.67 9.27
CA ASP A 660 25.11 -30.64 10.21
C ASP A 660 25.23 -29.49 11.23
N GLU A 661 26.43 -29.20 11.73
CA GLU A 661 26.71 -28.03 12.58
C GLU A 661 26.45 -26.72 11.84
N LEU A 662 26.94 -26.60 10.60
CA LEU A 662 26.68 -25.42 9.77
C LEU A 662 25.16 -25.24 9.54
N ASN A 663 24.44 -26.32 9.27
CA ASN A 663 23.00 -26.30 9.10
C ASN A 663 22.27 -25.82 10.35
N ALA A 664 22.63 -26.35 11.52
CA ALA A 664 22.05 -25.93 12.79
C ALA A 664 22.29 -24.43 13.06
N LYS A 665 23.50 -23.91 12.76
CA LYS A 665 23.83 -22.49 12.93
C LYS A 665 22.97 -21.59 12.03
N ILE A 666 22.83 -21.95 10.76
CA ILE A 666 22.04 -21.18 9.81
C ILE A 666 20.55 -21.24 10.15
N GLU A 667 20.04 -22.40 10.57
CA GLU A 667 18.65 -22.57 11.00
C GLU A 667 18.34 -21.71 12.22
N TYR A 668 19.23 -21.66 13.21
CA TYR A 668 19.09 -20.79 14.37
C TYR A 668 18.99 -19.30 13.98
N LEU A 669 19.89 -18.84 13.11
CA LEU A 669 19.85 -17.45 12.63
C LEU A 669 18.55 -17.17 11.87
N ASN A 670 18.11 -18.11 11.03
CA ASN A 670 16.85 -18.00 10.29
C ASN A 670 15.64 -18.00 11.22
N ALA A 671 15.65 -18.79 12.29
CA ALA A 671 14.62 -18.79 13.32
C ALA A 671 14.50 -17.40 14.00
N LEU A 672 15.63 -16.75 14.32
CA LEU A 672 15.63 -15.38 14.85
C LEU A 672 15.02 -14.37 13.87
N THR A 673 15.41 -14.42 12.60
CA THR A 673 14.86 -13.51 11.58
C THR A 673 13.36 -13.76 11.36
N ASN A 674 12.92 -15.01 11.43
CA ASN A 674 11.51 -15.35 11.35
C ASN A 674 10.72 -14.89 12.58
N LEU A 675 11.31 -14.91 13.78
CA LEU A 675 10.72 -14.31 14.98
C LEU A 675 10.52 -12.81 14.79
N ASP A 676 11.57 -12.09 14.35
CA ASP A 676 11.50 -10.65 14.06
C ASP A 676 10.41 -10.30 13.04
N ARG A 677 10.26 -11.14 12.00
CA ARG A 677 9.19 -11.01 10.99
C ARG A 677 7.81 -11.17 11.61
N GLU A 678 7.60 -12.18 12.45
CA GLU A 678 6.27 -12.45 13.04
C GLU A 678 5.86 -11.41 14.09
N ILE A 679 6.81 -10.82 14.81
CA ILE A 679 6.52 -9.75 15.78
C ILE A 679 6.43 -8.37 15.11
N GLY A 680 6.70 -8.28 13.80
CA GLY A 680 6.65 -7.03 13.05
C GLY A 680 7.77 -6.04 13.39
N ALA A 681 8.88 -6.52 13.97
CA ALA A 681 10.00 -5.70 14.43
C ALA A 681 11.16 -5.63 13.44
N THR A 682 11.11 -6.34 12.29
CA THR A 682 12.20 -6.34 11.30
C THR A 682 12.69 -4.93 10.96
N LEU A 683 11.79 -3.97 10.73
CA LEU A 683 12.20 -2.60 10.40
C LEU A 683 12.92 -1.90 11.56
N GLU A 684 12.50 -2.17 12.81
CA GLU A 684 13.15 -1.62 14.00
C GLU A 684 14.53 -2.25 14.22
N THR A 685 14.65 -3.56 14.06
CA THR A 685 15.93 -4.29 14.15
C THR A 685 16.96 -3.74 13.15
N TRP A 686 16.51 -3.38 11.95
CA TRP A 686 17.36 -2.89 10.88
C TRP A 686 17.43 -1.35 10.79
N GLU A 687 16.89 -0.64 11.79
CA GLU A 687 16.86 0.83 11.87
C GLU A 687 16.27 1.52 10.63
N ILE A 688 15.25 0.91 10.03
CA ILE A 688 14.56 1.42 8.85
C ILE A 688 13.35 2.24 9.30
N ILE A 689 13.37 3.53 8.97
CA ILE A 689 12.29 4.46 9.27
C ILE A 689 11.45 4.64 8.00
N ILE A 690 10.14 4.39 8.11
CA ILE A 690 9.19 4.82 7.08
C ILE A 690 8.86 6.27 7.40
N GLU A 691 9.48 7.21 6.70
CA GLU A 691 9.15 8.62 6.88
C GLU A 691 7.71 8.88 6.43
N PRO A 692 6.83 9.39 7.31
CA PRO A 692 5.64 10.07 6.84
C PRO A 692 6.12 11.36 6.16
N VAL A 693 6.06 11.41 4.82
CA VAL A 693 6.48 12.60 4.08
C VAL A 693 5.70 13.82 4.59
N GLU A 694 6.45 14.83 5.02
CA GLU A 694 5.97 16.06 5.67
C GLU A 694 4.76 16.70 4.96
N GLY A 695 3.78 17.09 5.77
CA GLY A 695 2.53 17.72 5.32
C GLY A 695 1.39 17.68 6.35
N GLN A 696 1.65 17.22 7.58
CA GLN A 696 0.68 17.25 8.67
C GLN A 696 1.25 18.03 9.86
N ASN A 697 0.80 19.29 9.96
CA ASN A 697 0.51 19.96 11.22
C ASN A 697 -0.62 20.97 10.98
#